data_AF-A0A150ABW5-F1
#
_entry.id   AF-A0A150ABW5-F1
#
_cell.length_a   1.000
_cell.length_b   1.000
_cell.length_c   1.000
_cell.angle_alpha   90.00
_cell.angle_beta   90.00
_cell.angle_gamma   90.00
#
_symmetry.space_group_name_H-M   'P 1'
#
loop_
_entity.id
_entity.type
_entity.pdbx_description
1 polymer ?
#
loop_
_entity_poly.entity_id
_entity_poly.type
_entity_poly.pdbx_seq_one_letter_code
_entity_poly.pdbx_strand_id
1 'polypeptide(L)'
;MTKALLYISLFLLCFQVDAQQYNITKFTINNGLVQNNCVALQQGKYGSIVIGTIEGGININNSQSFYTIDSKKGLSNNFIFDFACDEDHNIWTATANGVNLLSDRKVFNYLINDSIPFGVRNIDYSIKNKEVWGITTSFALFKLNPKFNKKSFHYPLRKNTKYSCVSSDTLGNLWIGTIKEGILIVKDEKIQRHIRLPGNIKTIHHLSNNKVAIGTDNGIWILHKDQNEQPKRILNRKKILSIFESKDGILWIGTRNNGAYAFKDEKEIRHLDYENGLDRHINSICEDEEHGIWFATPNGLFRLNNDIYTFFGEGAQIDGKVLDTYQWKDNTIFVGTENEIILLKNEKFSQKIVLPVSVRYLNMIENFQDHLIIGTDKGVFRYSNEKWVKLTDPSHEEFLNSPTSFFKKNGKLYAVLINHIFEVTDNSLKYVKDYSKDLRSSRVSKIAISPKDSTLWLGTRGRGLIHIDNNFEIINTFQPNNKSLPSNYVNDLVFDQLNNLWIGTTGSGLCKLHEGAEMAISFQDEKLSSTNIYSVEVDEKGNIWAGSNNGINHLVGLNNDIVKVEKYGTAEGFNSLSYTKSSASKDKNGNLWFGTDNGVVKINPTKSVYSMVPPIIVFEDLQMFSEDFPWEDYSEGIDKKSHLPINLQLPSNYNHITINFVGISMNVPSKIRYKWKLIGYEEYYHPLSENSQAIYSNLPPGDYIFSLQAVNARGIASPINEEFQFTIEKKFFQKRSVRAIITLLIVIFIFYLFYSSLRKERIKKDTLQQKVDERTQEFRNEREKVQKAKDEIEKKSYQLKEINDRMQGSIKYAANIQDAIISCDGTFPKLFPKSFNLSITKSEVTGDFIWIRENSKYIFLLLIDCTNHGVPAAFISIVGNQLLDELVRDNPNIRSADLLTKLDQNLKIALKIHENNEISDGMDVAVCRFEKGTRNLNFAGARRPLIIIENGELKTIKSNFCSIGIIFNDVEPSFDNFDFELSEDAILYLFSDGFSSQFNAKGEKFKKVQFKNLLFKLSSLPFTEQCNALHSTFHKWKEGTEQGDDMMVVGFKYETNYAESTRDHKIIRETERIERN
;
A
#
# COMPACT_ATOMS: atom_id res chain seq x y z
N MET A 1 68.90 -21.74 3.76
CA MET A 1 67.84 -20.87 3.18
C MET A 1 66.61 -21.64 2.67
N THR A 2 66.42 -22.92 3.05
CA THR A 2 65.32 -23.77 2.54
C THR A 2 64.32 -24.24 3.60
N LYS A 3 64.53 -23.93 4.89
CA LYS A 3 63.56 -24.18 5.97
C LYS A 3 62.68 -22.98 6.34
N ALA A 4 62.99 -21.77 5.86
CA ALA A 4 62.21 -20.56 6.11
C ALA A 4 61.10 -20.32 5.08
N LEU A 5 61.22 -20.89 3.87
CA LEU A 5 60.20 -20.79 2.81
C LEU A 5 59.04 -21.78 3.00
N LEU A 6 59.21 -22.85 3.79
CA LEU A 6 58.15 -23.81 4.07
C LEU A 6 57.17 -23.36 5.18
N TYR A 7 57.58 -22.41 6.03
CA TYR A 7 56.73 -21.86 7.09
C TYR A 7 55.91 -20.64 6.64
N ILE A 8 56.22 -20.05 5.48
CA ILE A 8 55.52 -18.88 4.95
C ILE A 8 54.36 -19.27 4.01
N SER A 9 54.32 -20.50 3.49
CA SER A 9 53.16 -21.04 2.76
C SER A 9 52.07 -21.65 3.64
N LEU A 10 52.30 -21.77 4.95
CA LEU A 10 51.35 -22.32 5.94
C LEU A 10 50.58 -21.25 6.74
N PHE A 11 50.74 -19.98 6.36
CA PHE A 11 49.99 -18.84 6.89
C PHE A 11 49.14 -18.20 5.78
N LEU A 12 48.37 -19.02 5.05
CA LEU A 12 47.09 -18.52 4.53
C LEU A 12 46.22 -18.29 5.77
N LEU A 13 46.31 -17.08 6.32
CA LEU A 13 45.31 -16.52 7.21
C LEU A 13 43.97 -16.66 6.49
N CYS A 14 43.24 -17.75 6.77
CA CYS A 14 41.81 -17.80 6.56
C CYS A 14 41.25 -16.72 7.47
N PHE A 15 41.13 -15.50 6.96
CA PHE A 15 40.22 -14.54 7.53
C PHE A 15 38.86 -15.23 7.52
N GLN A 16 38.36 -15.61 8.69
CA GLN A 16 36.97 -16.00 8.84
C GLN A 16 36.16 -14.77 8.45
N VAL A 17 35.70 -14.74 7.20
CA VAL A 17 34.72 -13.76 6.75
C VAL A 17 33.41 -14.16 7.38
N ASP A 18 32.77 -13.23 8.08
CA ASP A 18 31.42 -13.44 8.58
C ASP A 18 30.50 -13.53 7.36
N ALA A 19 29.90 -14.71 7.21
CA ALA A 19 29.22 -15.18 6.02
C ALA A 19 27.72 -14.83 6.00
N GLN A 20 27.25 -14.07 7.00
CA GLN A 20 25.85 -14.02 7.42
C GLN A 20 25.19 -12.71 6.99
N GLN A 21 24.20 -12.77 6.12
CA GLN A 21 23.28 -11.66 5.91
C GLN A 21 22.11 -11.79 6.88
N TYR A 22 22.00 -10.83 7.79
CA TYR A 22 20.91 -10.76 8.75
C TYR A 22 19.66 -10.15 8.11
N ASN A 23 18.51 -10.38 8.72
CA ASN A 23 17.24 -9.75 8.32
C ASN A 23 17.26 -8.26 8.65
N ILE A 24 17.87 -7.46 7.77
CA ILE A 24 17.98 -6.01 7.90
C ILE A 24 17.21 -5.35 6.76
N THR A 25 16.20 -4.56 7.11
CA THR A 25 15.46 -3.72 6.16
C THR A 25 16.14 -2.36 6.06
N LYS A 26 16.38 -1.90 4.83
CA LYS A 26 16.92 -0.57 4.55
C LYS A 26 15.83 0.37 4.04
N PHE A 27 15.75 1.54 4.65
CA PHE A 27 14.89 2.64 4.24
C PHE A 27 15.74 3.79 3.71
N THR A 28 15.35 4.31 2.55
CA THR A 28 16.02 5.41 1.84
C THR A 28 14.99 6.41 1.33
N ILE A 29 15.43 7.39 0.53
CA ILE A 29 14.54 8.32 -0.16
C ILE A 29 13.45 7.61 -0.99
N ASN A 30 13.78 6.45 -1.57
CA ASN A 30 12.82 5.64 -2.33
C ASN A 30 11.67 5.09 -1.46
N ASN A 31 11.85 5.05 -0.14
CA ASN A 31 10.85 4.59 0.82
C ASN A 31 10.08 5.74 1.49
N GLY A 32 10.37 7.00 1.12
CA GLY A 32 9.71 8.20 1.67
C GLY A 32 10.54 9.03 2.64
N LEU A 33 11.78 8.64 2.97
CA LEU A 33 12.69 9.52 3.72
C LEU A 33 13.03 10.76 2.88
N VAL A 34 13.05 11.94 3.47
CA VAL A 34 13.47 13.14 2.73
C VAL A 34 14.97 13.15 2.43
N GLN A 35 15.77 12.57 3.33
CA GLN A 35 17.21 12.43 3.17
C GLN A 35 17.72 11.16 3.85
N ASN A 36 18.62 10.45 3.17
CA ASN A 36 19.35 9.27 3.62
C ASN A 36 20.28 9.54 4.81
N ASN A 37 20.86 10.74 4.93
CA ASN A 37 21.83 11.03 5.99
C ASN A 37 21.15 11.21 7.35
N CYS A 38 20.93 10.08 8.03
CA CYS A 38 20.29 9.97 9.33
C CYS A 38 21.34 10.06 10.44
N VAL A 39 21.10 10.91 11.44
CA VAL A 39 22.09 11.22 12.50
C VAL A 39 21.60 10.95 13.91
N ALA A 40 20.31 11.07 14.16
CA ALA A 40 19.71 10.87 15.48
C ALA A 40 18.45 10.01 15.36
N LEU A 41 18.24 9.13 16.32
CA LEU A 41 17.04 8.30 16.44
C LEU A 41 16.49 8.40 17.85
N GLN A 42 15.16 8.42 17.93
CA GLN A 42 14.44 8.32 19.18
C GLN A 42 13.10 7.65 18.91
N GLN A 43 12.68 6.77 19.80
CA GLN A 43 11.31 6.29 19.76
C GLN A 43 10.37 7.41 20.22
N GLY A 44 9.45 7.80 19.34
CA GLY A 44 8.44 8.80 19.61
C GLY A 44 7.23 8.22 20.34
N LYS A 45 6.27 9.09 20.63
CA LYS A 45 4.98 8.71 21.19
C LYS A 45 4.27 7.69 20.26
N TYR A 46 3.49 6.79 20.87
CA TYR A 46 2.71 5.73 20.18
C TYR A 46 3.53 4.75 19.34
N GLY A 47 4.81 4.57 19.63
CA GLY A 47 5.66 3.60 18.95
C GLY A 47 6.18 4.03 17.57
N SER A 48 6.00 5.30 17.19
CA SER A 48 6.62 5.88 16.01
C SER A 48 8.15 5.98 16.16
N ILE A 49 8.88 5.97 15.05
CA ILE A 49 10.34 6.20 15.06
C ILE A 49 10.63 7.60 14.53
N VAL A 50 11.27 8.42 15.36
CA VAL A 50 11.63 9.80 15.05
C VAL A 50 13.09 9.82 14.61
N ILE A 51 13.33 10.37 13.42
CA ILE A 51 14.61 10.36 12.72
C ILE A 51 15.06 11.79 12.46
N GLY A 52 16.24 12.13 12.98
CA GLY A 52 16.91 13.40 12.68
C GLY A 52 17.81 13.22 11.47
N THR A 53 17.71 14.13 10.51
CA THR A 53 18.53 14.10 9.29
C THR A 53 19.37 15.37 9.13
N ILE A 54 20.42 15.27 8.33
CA ILE A 54 21.16 16.44 7.86
C ILE A 54 20.40 17.05 6.68
N GLU A 55 20.07 18.34 6.75
CA GLU A 55 19.32 19.11 5.73
C GLU A 55 17.85 18.73 5.49
N GLY A 56 17.42 17.53 5.90
CA GLY A 56 16.04 17.05 5.72
C GLY A 56 15.11 17.26 6.93
N GLY A 57 15.58 17.87 8.01
CA GLY A 57 14.78 18.06 9.23
C GLY A 57 14.50 16.75 9.97
N ILE A 58 13.32 16.68 10.59
CA ILE A 58 12.86 15.51 11.33
C ILE A 58 11.91 14.70 10.45
N ASN A 59 12.12 13.39 10.36
CA ASN A 59 11.23 12.44 9.72
C ASN A 59 10.62 11.54 10.79
N ILE A 60 9.32 11.28 10.73
CA ILE A 60 8.58 10.43 11.67
C ILE A 60 8.03 9.25 10.88
N ASN A 61 8.48 8.05 11.22
CA ASN A 61 7.99 6.80 10.64
C ASN A 61 6.82 6.27 11.48
N ASN A 62 5.63 6.17 10.88
CA ASN A 62 4.43 5.59 11.50
C ASN A 62 4.20 4.12 11.06
N SER A 63 5.23 3.43 10.55
CA SER A 63 5.23 2.09 9.95
C SER A 63 4.73 1.99 8.51
N GLN A 64 3.81 2.86 8.08
CA GLN A 64 3.26 2.86 6.71
C GLN A 64 3.86 3.96 5.83
N SER A 65 4.22 5.10 6.42
CA SER A 65 4.72 6.29 5.73
C SER A 65 5.69 7.09 6.60
N PHE A 66 6.42 8.00 5.95
CA PHE A 66 7.26 8.99 6.60
C PHE A 66 6.58 10.36 6.55
N TYR A 67 6.44 10.99 7.72
CA TYR A 67 5.98 12.37 7.85
C TYR A 67 7.16 13.29 8.21
N THR A 68 7.33 14.38 7.46
CA THR A 68 8.47 15.30 7.68
C THR A 68 8.05 16.60 8.35
N ILE A 69 8.90 17.04 9.29
CA ILE A 69 8.87 18.34 9.96
C ILE A 69 10.16 19.08 9.62
N ASP A 70 10.03 20.21 8.92
CA ASP A 70 11.13 21.07 8.49
C ASP A 70 10.92 22.51 9.00
N SER A 71 11.79 23.43 8.58
CA SER A 71 11.72 24.83 8.96
C SER A 71 10.47 25.56 8.49
N LYS A 72 9.84 25.09 7.40
CA LYS A 72 8.55 25.64 6.93
C LYS A 72 7.42 25.26 7.88
N LYS A 73 7.52 24.10 8.52
CA LYS A 73 6.60 23.61 9.58
C LYS A 73 7.01 24.06 10.98
N GLY A 74 7.88 25.06 11.08
CA GLY A 74 8.22 25.71 12.33
C GLY A 74 9.51 25.23 12.98
N LEU A 75 10.28 24.29 12.42
CA LEU A 75 11.57 23.90 13.02
C LEU A 75 12.63 25.02 12.94
N SER A 76 13.45 25.23 13.97
CA SER A 76 14.47 26.29 13.93
C SER A 76 15.55 26.11 12.86
N ASN A 77 15.87 24.87 12.47
CA ASN A 77 16.78 24.54 11.38
C ASN A 77 16.60 23.07 10.94
N ASN A 78 16.83 22.77 9.65
CA ASN A 78 16.73 21.41 9.11
C ASN A 78 17.94 20.52 9.39
N PHE A 79 19.02 21.05 9.97
CA PHE A 79 20.16 20.29 10.45
C PHE A 79 19.91 19.82 11.88
N ILE A 80 19.54 18.56 12.03
CA ILE A 80 19.38 17.90 13.33
C ILE A 80 20.74 17.36 13.78
N PHE A 81 21.02 17.44 15.07
CA PHE A 81 22.24 16.84 15.64
C PHE A 81 21.93 15.73 16.64
N ASP A 82 20.88 15.89 17.45
CA ASP A 82 20.61 14.98 18.57
C ASP A 82 19.17 15.11 19.07
N PHE A 83 18.71 14.10 19.81
CA PHE A 83 17.41 14.06 20.47
C PHE A 83 17.52 13.74 21.95
N ALA A 84 16.59 14.26 22.74
CA ALA A 84 16.30 13.82 24.10
C ALA A 84 14.79 13.65 24.26
N CYS A 85 14.38 12.77 25.16
CA CYS A 85 12.97 12.46 25.40
C CYS A 85 12.62 12.83 26.85
N ASP A 86 11.45 13.46 27.06
CA ASP A 86 10.94 13.75 28.41
C ASP A 86 9.99 12.66 28.95
N GLU A 87 9.50 12.87 30.17
CA GLU A 87 8.57 11.93 30.85
C GLU A 87 7.25 11.72 30.11
N ASP A 88 6.83 12.69 29.28
CA ASP A 88 5.58 12.67 28.53
C ASP A 88 5.79 12.16 27.08
N HIS A 89 6.99 11.64 26.77
CA HIS A 89 7.43 11.21 25.44
C HIS A 89 7.50 12.33 24.38
N ASN A 90 7.65 13.59 24.81
CA ASN A 90 7.96 14.67 23.88
C ASN A 90 9.44 14.65 23.51
N ILE A 91 9.72 15.04 22.27
CA ILE A 91 11.07 15.00 21.71
C ILE A 91 11.68 16.39 21.75
N TRP A 92 12.72 16.56 22.54
CA TRP A 92 13.61 17.71 22.50
C TRP A 92 14.68 17.48 21.44
N THR A 93 14.92 18.46 20.57
CA THR A 93 15.89 18.31 19.47
C THR A 93 16.92 19.43 19.46
N ALA A 94 18.17 19.03 19.25
CA ALA A 94 19.30 19.91 19.03
C ALA A 94 19.44 20.20 17.53
N THR A 95 19.49 21.48 17.16
CA THR A 95 19.66 21.90 15.76
C THR A 95 20.77 22.93 15.60
N ALA A 96 21.15 23.20 14.34
CA ALA A 96 22.12 24.25 14.03
C ALA A 96 21.72 25.65 14.51
N ASN A 97 20.43 25.93 14.75
CA ASN A 97 19.93 27.24 15.20
C ASN A 97 19.16 27.19 16.54
N GLY A 98 19.47 26.24 17.42
CA GLY A 98 18.92 26.20 18.79
C GLY A 98 18.22 24.89 19.13
N VAL A 99 17.28 24.96 20.07
CA VAL A 99 16.54 23.81 20.61
C VAL A 99 15.07 23.92 20.23
N ASN A 100 14.47 22.80 19.83
CA ASN A 100 13.04 22.70 19.60
C ASN A 100 12.44 21.61 20.48
N LEU A 101 11.19 21.80 20.87
CA LEU A 101 10.34 20.80 21.50
C LEU A 101 9.29 20.37 20.49
N LEU A 102 9.26 19.07 20.19
CA LEU A 102 8.23 18.43 19.40
C LEU A 102 7.25 17.73 20.36
N SER A 103 6.04 18.28 20.46
CA SER A 103 4.94 17.76 21.27
C SER A 103 3.72 17.65 20.37
N ASP A 104 3.15 16.44 20.24
CA ASP A 104 1.91 16.19 19.48
C ASP A 104 1.94 16.78 18.05
N ARG A 105 3.03 16.53 17.30
CA ARG A 105 3.32 17.07 15.94
C ARG A 105 3.46 18.60 15.85
N LYS A 106 3.30 19.35 16.94
CA LYS A 106 3.58 20.79 17.02
C LYS A 106 5.02 21.03 17.44
N VAL A 107 5.63 22.03 16.82
CA VAL A 107 7.02 22.43 17.09
C VAL A 107 7.02 23.72 17.88
N PHE A 108 7.67 23.71 19.04
CA PHE A 108 7.92 24.89 19.85
C PHE A 108 9.41 25.22 19.82
N ASN A 109 9.74 26.38 19.28
CA ASN A 109 11.13 26.79 19.16
C ASN A 109 11.56 27.61 20.36
N TYR A 110 12.69 27.23 20.92
CA TYR A 110 13.40 28.07 21.87
C TYR A 110 14.50 28.80 21.08
N LEU A 111 14.05 29.79 20.29
CA LEU A 111 14.89 30.62 19.43
C LEU A 111 15.76 31.58 20.24
N ILE A 112 16.93 31.82 19.67
CA ILE A 112 18.04 32.62 20.18
C ILE A 112 17.73 34.11 20.00
N ASN A 113 16.77 34.65 20.73
CA ASN A 113 16.81 36.08 21.04
C ASN A 113 17.41 36.20 22.46
N ASP A 114 18.68 36.60 22.49
CA ASP A 114 19.54 36.89 23.66
C ASP A 114 19.98 35.74 24.59
N SER A 115 19.66 34.47 24.29
CA SER A 115 19.85 33.36 25.25
C SER A 115 20.87 32.26 24.84
N ILE A 116 20.89 31.76 23.59
CA ILE A 116 21.82 30.66 23.16
C ILE A 116 22.54 31.02 21.85
N PRO A 117 23.65 31.79 21.82
CA PRO A 117 24.24 32.40 20.61
C PRO A 117 24.81 31.43 19.55
N PHE A 118 24.72 30.11 19.76
CA PHE A 118 25.35 29.10 18.89
C PHE A 118 24.42 27.87 18.75
N GLY A 119 24.52 27.16 17.62
CA GLY A 119 23.83 25.88 17.43
C GLY A 119 24.12 24.86 18.53
N VAL A 120 23.22 23.89 18.72
CA VAL A 120 23.33 22.85 19.75
C VAL A 120 23.71 21.54 19.11
N ARG A 121 24.73 20.85 19.64
CA ARG A 121 25.26 19.59 19.07
C ARG A 121 24.79 18.34 19.83
N ASN A 122 24.54 18.46 21.12
CA ASN A 122 24.10 17.36 21.97
C ASN A 122 23.15 17.91 23.03
N ILE A 123 22.14 17.13 23.37
CA ILE A 123 21.07 17.52 24.28
C ILE A 123 20.69 16.32 25.15
N ASP A 124 20.27 16.59 26.38
CA ASP A 124 19.74 15.59 27.30
C ASP A 124 18.66 16.20 28.19
N TYR A 125 17.74 15.36 28.68
CA TYR A 125 16.65 15.77 29.55
C TYR A 125 16.79 15.13 30.94
N SER A 126 16.95 15.97 31.96
CA SER A 126 16.97 15.53 33.35
C SER A 126 15.54 15.35 33.85
N ILE A 127 15.10 14.09 33.92
CA ILE A 127 13.79 13.66 34.44
C ILE A 127 13.52 14.24 35.83
N LYS A 128 14.42 13.99 36.78
CA LYS A 128 14.25 14.40 38.18
C LYS A 128 14.11 15.92 38.37
N ASN A 129 14.89 16.69 37.62
CA ASN A 129 14.93 18.15 37.76
C ASN A 129 13.95 18.86 36.79
N LYS A 130 13.43 18.13 35.79
CA LYS A 130 12.63 18.65 34.67
C LYS A 130 13.33 19.76 33.89
N GLU A 131 14.60 19.51 33.58
CA GLU A 131 15.51 20.48 32.96
C GLU A 131 16.15 19.91 31.69
N VAL A 132 16.33 20.76 30.69
CA VAL A 132 17.03 20.43 29.45
C VAL A 132 18.46 20.93 29.55
N TRP A 133 19.42 20.04 29.32
CA TRP A 133 20.84 20.34 29.28
C TRP A 133 21.37 20.11 27.89
N GLY A 134 22.36 20.89 27.47
CA GLY A 134 22.96 20.66 26.17
C GLY A 134 24.31 21.33 25.99
N ILE A 135 24.96 20.98 24.90
CA ILE A 135 26.28 21.48 24.54
C ILE A 135 26.21 22.18 23.19
N THR A 136 26.69 23.42 23.16
CA THR A 136 26.71 24.23 21.95
C THR A 136 27.82 23.80 20.98
N THR A 137 27.75 24.28 19.74
CA THR A 137 28.80 24.07 18.74
C THR A 137 30.14 24.67 19.16
N SER A 138 30.13 25.71 20.01
CA SER A 138 31.30 26.30 20.68
C SER A 138 31.82 25.49 21.88
N PHE A 139 31.28 24.30 22.16
CA PHE A 139 31.64 23.39 23.25
C PHE A 139 31.31 23.91 24.65
N ALA A 140 30.37 24.85 24.76
CA ALA A 140 29.89 25.38 26.03
C ALA A 140 28.64 24.61 26.51
N LEU A 141 28.52 24.43 27.83
CA LEU A 141 27.33 23.86 28.46
C LEU A 141 26.26 24.95 28.63
N PHE A 142 25.00 24.61 28.37
CA PHE A 142 23.85 25.43 28.72
C PHE A 142 22.78 24.60 29.45
N LYS A 143 21.88 25.33 30.11
CA LYS A 143 20.73 24.83 30.84
C LYS A 143 19.48 25.59 30.40
N LEU A 144 18.38 24.88 30.19
CA LEU A 144 17.07 25.43 29.89
C LEU A 144 16.03 24.85 30.85
N ASN A 145 15.26 25.72 31.50
CA ASN A 145 14.12 25.32 32.33
C ASN A 145 12.81 25.69 31.63
N PRO A 146 12.05 24.70 31.12
CA PRO A 146 10.83 24.94 30.34
C PRO A 146 9.76 25.74 31.11
N LYS A 147 9.69 25.62 32.44
CA LYS A 147 8.64 26.24 33.27
C LYS A 147 8.83 27.74 33.51
N PHE A 148 10.07 28.23 33.48
CA PHE A 148 10.37 29.58 33.98
C PHE A 148 10.79 30.57 32.89
N ASN A 149 10.95 30.13 31.63
CA ASN A 149 11.45 30.93 30.50
C ASN A 149 12.65 31.83 30.89
N LYS A 150 13.44 31.39 31.88
CA LYS A 150 14.54 32.15 32.48
C LYS A 150 15.80 31.90 31.67
N LYS A 151 16.53 32.99 31.38
CA LYS A 151 17.77 33.05 30.60
C LYS A 151 18.68 31.84 30.83
N SER A 152 19.11 31.22 29.75
CA SER A 152 20.12 30.17 29.73
C SER A 152 21.45 30.71 30.25
N PHE A 153 22.08 29.96 31.16
CA PHE A 153 23.38 30.31 31.72
C PHE A 153 24.48 29.54 30.98
N HIS A 154 25.46 30.27 30.46
CA HIS A 154 26.71 29.69 29.95
C HIS A 154 27.65 29.42 31.13
N TYR A 155 27.79 28.16 31.52
CA TYR A 155 28.69 27.76 32.59
C TYR A 155 29.97 27.16 32.00
N PRO A 156 31.13 27.83 32.07
CA PRO A 156 32.38 27.10 32.15
C PRO A 156 32.49 26.55 33.58
N LEU A 157 32.05 25.30 33.79
CA LEU A 157 32.30 24.60 35.07
C LEU A 157 33.80 24.49 35.37
N ARG A 158 34.63 24.54 34.32
CA ARG A 158 36.09 24.57 34.38
C ARG A 158 36.63 25.45 33.25
N LYS A 159 37.58 26.34 33.56
CA LYS A 159 38.20 27.24 32.58
C LYS A 159 38.99 26.42 31.54
N ASN A 160 38.84 26.75 30.26
CA ASN A 160 39.49 26.12 29.09
C ASN A 160 39.13 24.65 28.80
N THR A 161 38.16 24.07 29.50
CA THR A 161 37.68 22.71 29.20
C THR A 161 36.61 22.77 28.11
N LYS A 162 36.73 21.87 27.11
CA LYS A 162 35.73 21.72 26.03
C LYS A 162 34.85 20.52 26.33
N TYR A 163 33.54 20.75 26.43
CA TYR A 163 32.55 19.69 26.67
C TYR A 163 32.11 19.06 25.36
N SER A 164 31.89 17.74 25.34
CA SER A 164 31.56 17.00 24.12
C SER A 164 30.20 16.31 24.15
N CYS A 165 29.74 15.82 25.30
CA CYS A 165 28.41 15.25 25.52
C CYS A 165 27.97 15.47 26.97
N VAL A 166 26.66 15.48 27.21
CA VAL A 166 26.04 15.51 28.53
C VAL A 166 25.02 14.38 28.62
N SER A 167 24.93 13.76 29.80
CA SER A 167 23.91 12.77 30.13
C SER A 167 23.56 12.89 31.61
N SER A 168 22.30 12.72 31.96
CA SER A 168 21.78 12.85 33.32
C SER A 168 21.40 11.48 33.86
N ASP A 169 21.77 11.23 35.11
CA ASP A 169 21.37 10.00 35.79
C ASP A 169 20.00 10.14 36.47
N THR A 170 19.45 9.01 36.89
CA THR A 170 18.16 8.92 37.61
C THR A 170 18.14 9.70 38.93
N LEU A 171 19.31 10.03 39.49
CA LEU A 171 19.45 10.81 40.72
C LEU A 171 19.52 12.33 40.44
N GLY A 172 19.52 12.73 39.18
CA GLY A 172 19.60 14.12 38.72
C GLY A 172 21.03 14.66 38.68
N ASN A 173 22.07 13.83 38.81
CA ASN A 173 23.45 14.26 38.59
C ASN A 173 23.75 14.31 37.08
N LEU A 174 24.59 15.25 36.68
CA LEU A 174 25.01 15.40 35.29
C LEU A 174 26.39 14.76 35.09
N TRP A 175 26.48 13.93 34.08
CA TRP A 175 27.70 13.31 33.59
C TRP A 175 28.11 14.01 32.30
N ILE A 176 29.23 14.73 32.36
CA ILE A 176 29.70 15.56 31.25
C ILE A 176 30.98 14.95 30.68
N GLY A 177 30.92 14.55 29.42
CA GLY A 177 32.07 14.13 28.65
C GLY A 177 32.89 15.33 28.20
N THR A 178 34.21 15.19 28.23
CA THR A 178 35.15 16.23 27.82
C THR A 178 36.05 15.78 26.68
N ILE A 179 36.66 16.75 26.00
CA ILE A 179 37.73 16.52 25.03
C ILE A 179 39.04 16.31 25.82
N LYS A 180 39.61 15.11 25.74
CA LYS A 180 40.90 14.68 26.35
C LYS A 180 40.99 14.65 27.88
N GLU A 181 40.03 15.18 28.63
CA GLU A 181 40.11 15.19 30.10
C GLU A 181 39.32 14.03 30.77
N GLY A 182 38.45 13.32 30.05
CA GLY A 182 37.59 12.28 30.62
C GLY A 182 36.18 12.78 30.97
N ILE A 183 35.65 12.39 32.13
CA ILE A 183 34.27 12.68 32.57
C ILE A 183 34.25 13.53 33.83
N LEU A 184 33.38 14.53 33.86
CA LEU A 184 33.04 15.32 35.02
C LEU A 184 31.65 14.93 35.51
N ILE A 185 31.53 14.58 36.80
CA ILE A 185 30.24 14.34 37.45
C ILE A 185 29.89 15.58 38.26
N VAL A 186 28.74 16.16 37.97
CA VAL A 186 28.29 17.45 38.49
C VAL A 186 26.98 17.27 39.24
N LYS A 187 26.93 17.82 40.45
CA LYS A 187 25.73 17.86 41.29
C LYS A 187 25.58 19.27 41.84
N ASP A 188 24.37 19.83 41.77
CA ASP A 188 24.07 21.19 42.21
C ASP A 188 25.05 22.23 41.59
N GLU A 189 25.29 22.09 40.28
CA GLU A 189 26.19 22.96 39.49
C GLU A 189 27.66 22.98 39.96
N LYS A 190 28.06 22.02 40.80
CA LYS A 190 29.44 21.84 41.27
C LYS A 190 30.00 20.49 40.83
N ILE A 191 31.26 20.48 40.40
CA ILE A 191 31.98 19.25 40.06
C ILE A 191 32.24 18.46 41.34
N GLN A 192 31.66 17.26 41.43
CA GLN A 192 31.84 16.35 42.56
C GLN A 192 33.00 15.38 42.33
N ARG A 193 33.12 14.86 41.10
CA ARG A 193 34.11 13.84 40.75
C ARG A 193 34.63 14.06 39.33
N HIS A 194 35.93 13.84 39.14
CA HIS A 194 36.59 13.84 37.83
C HIS A 194 37.21 12.47 37.59
N ILE A 195 36.79 11.82 36.51
CA ILE A 195 37.29 10.50 36.10
C ILE A 195 38.09 10.66 34.81
N ARG A 196 39.40 10.41 34.89
CA ARG A 196 40.28 10.52 33.72
C ARG A 196 40.14 9.28 32.84
N LEU A 197 39.86 9.49 31.55
CA LEU A 197 39.75 8.44 30.55
C LEU A 197 40.50 8.87 29.28
N PRO A 198 41.13 7.92 28.57
CA PRO A 198 41.88 8.24 27.35
C PRO A 198 40.95 8.48 26.16
N GLY A 199 41.29 9.48 25.35
CA GLY A 199 40.54 9.87 24.14
C GLY A 199 39.46 10.91 24.42
N ASN A 200 38.76 11.34 23.36
CA ASN A 200 37.63 12.24 23.50
C ASN A 200 36.39 11.43 23.84
N ILE A 201 35.65 11.85 24.86
CA ILE A 201 34.35 11.23 25.18
C ILE A 201 33.36 11.64 24.09
N LYS A 202 32.62 10.68 23.54
CA LYS A 202 31.65 10.90 22.46
C LYS A 202 30.21 10.76 22.93
N THR A 203 29.96 9.78 23.77
CA THR A 203 28.63 9.51 24.31
C THR A 203 28.75 8.83 25.67
N ILE A 204 27.74 9.03 26.51
CA ILE A 204 27.61 8.45 27.84
C ILE A 204 26.19 7.88 27.90
N HIS A 205 26.08 6.61 28.28
CA HIS A 205 24.80 5.92 28.40
C HIS A 205 24.69 5.26 29.77
N HIS A 206 23.61 5.54 30.50
CA HIS A 206 23.36 4.98 31.81
C HIS A 206 22.69 3.61 31.67
N LEU A 207 23.32 2.58 32.23
CA LEU A 207 22.83 1.20 32.13
C LEU A 207 21.88 0.86 33.26
N SER A 208 21.00 -0.11 33.01
CA SER A 208 19.99 -0.64 33.94
C SER A 208 20.58 -1.19 35.25
N ASN A 209 21.78 -1.76 35.20
CA ASN A 209 22.45 -2.44 36.32
C ASN A 209 23.38 -1.54 37.15
N ASN A 210 23.03 -0.25 37.28
CA ASN A 210 23.83 0.75 38.02
C ASN A 210 25.27 0.93 37.48
N LYS A 211 25.48 0.58 36.21
CA LYS A 211 26.71 0.88 35.46
C LYS A 211 26.49 2.05 34.52
N VAL A 212 27.58 2.56 33.96
CA VAL A 212 27.59 3.58 32.91
C VAL A 212 28.53 3.12 31.81
N ALA A 213 28.02 3.15 30.59
CA ALA A 213 28.78 2.89 29.37
C ALA A 213 29.26 4.21 28.77
N ILE A 214 30.55 4.26 28.44
CA ILE A 214 31.24 5.48 28.02
C ILE A 214 31.93 5.19 26.69
N GLY A 215 31.45 5.83 25.63
CA GLY A 215 32.03 5.73 24.30
C GLY A 215 33.10 6.80 24.10
N THR A 216 34.28 6.39 23.63
CA THR A 216 35.37 7.31 23.27
C THR A 216 35.86 7.09 21.85
N ASP A 217 36.71 7.99 21.36
CA ASP A 217 37.41 7.79 20.09
C ASP A 217 38.31 6.53 20.06
N ASN A 218 38.56 5.92 21.22
CA ASN A 218 39.42 4.74 21.35
C ASN A 218 38.68 3.47 21.77
N GLY A 219 37.38 3.50 22.07
CA GLY A 219 36.60 2.32 22.43
C GLY A 219 35.58 2.60 23.52
N ILE A 220 35.08 1.55 24.16
CA ILE A 220 34.05 1.66 25.21
C ILE A 220 34.59 1.24 26.57
N TRP A 221 34.19 2.02 27.58
CA TRP A 221 34.51 1.82 28.99
C TRP A 221 33.22 1.66 29.78
N ILE A 222 33.23 0.73 30.72
CA ILE A 222 32.12 0.43 31.63
C ILE A 222 32.58 0.77 33.04
N LEU A 223 31.74 1.50 33.77
CA LEU A 223 32.01 1.97 35.12
C LEU A 223 30.80 1.69 36.03
N HIS A 224 31.04 1.20 37.24
CA HIS A 224 30.01 1.15 38.30
C HIS A 224 29.84 2.53 38.95
N LYS A 225 28.59 2.99 39.11
CA LYS A 225 28.31 4.33 39.67
C LYS A 225 28.76 4.46 41.14
N ASP A 226 28.54 3.41 41.93
CA ASP A 226 28.74 3.45 43.40
C ASP A 226 30.13 2.99 43.85
N GLN A 227 30.94 2.45 42.95
CA GLN A 227 32.27 1.96 43.29
C GLN A 227 33.35 2.93 42.81
N ASN A 228 34.43 3.03 43.58
CA ASN A 228 35.67 3.71 43.15
C ASN A 228 36.54 2.83 42.25
N GLU A 229 35.96 1.78 41.66
CA GLU A 229 36.63 0.89 40.73
C GLU A 229 37.07 1.62 39.45
N GLN A 230 38.17 1.15 38.87
CA GLN A 230 38.67 1.67 37.61
C GLN A 230 37.73 1.26 36.47
N PRO A 231 37.46 2.16 35.51
CA PRO A 231 36.65 1.83 34.34
C PRO A 231 37.21 0.62 33.59
N LYS A 232 36.37 -0.41 33.37
CA LYS A 232 36.73 -1.61 32.62
C LYS A 232 36.49 -1.37 31.14
N ARG A 233 37.46 -1.72 30.30
CA ARG A 233 37.34 -1.57 28.85
C ARG A 233 36.84 -2.86 28.21
N ILE A 234 35.80 -2.78 27.38
CA ILE A 234 35.22 -3.95 26.71
C ILE A 234 35.45 -3.97 25.18
N LEU A 235 35.80 -2.83 24.57
CA LEU A 235 36.18 -2.72 23.15
C LEU A 235 37.35 -1.74 22.97
N ASN A 236 38.29 -2.06 22.08
CA ASN A 236 39.54 -1.31 21.90
C ASN A 236 39.75 -0.90 20.44
N ARG A 237 40.37 0.28 20.23
CA ARG A 237 40.78 0.83 18.93
C ARG A 237 39.64 1.07 17.93
N LYS A 238 38.42 1.26 18.43
CA LYS A 238 37.24 1.60 17.61
C LYS A 238 36.70 2.96 18.04
N LYS A 239 36.37 3.80 17.07
CA LYS A 239 35.76 5.12 17.32
C LYS A 239 34.26 4.97 17.51
N ILE A 240 33.81 5.17 18.75
CA ILE A 240 32.41 5.00 19.15
C ILE A 240 31.64 6.28 18.84
N LEU A 241 30.43 6.13 18.31
CA LEU A 241 29.52 7.24 17.99
C LEU A 241 28.27 7.20 18.86
N SER A 242 27.68 6.02 19.04
CA SER A 242 26.45 5.82 19.82
C SER A 242 26.51 4.57 20.68
N ILE A 243 25.76 4.57 21.77
CA ILE A 243 25.58 3.45 22.69
C ILE A 243 24.10 3.41 23.05
N PHE A 244 23.51 2.21 23.03
CA PHE A 244 22.11 1.99 23.37
C PHE A 244 21.95 0.65 24.09
N GLU A 245 21.27 0.60 25.23
CA GLU A 245 20.88 -0.64 25.89
C GLU A 245 19.43 -0.98 25.51
N SER A 246 19.25 -2.16 24.92
CA SER A 246 17.92 -2.69 24.60
C SER A 246 17.17 -3.18 25.84
N LYS A 247 15.85 -3.31 25.75
CA LYS A 247 14.95 -3.83 26.80
C LYS A 247 15.37 -5.22 27.30
N ASP A 248 16.01 -6.02 26.46
CA ASP A 248 16.55 -7.35 26.79
C ASP A 248 17.94 -7.33 27.45
N GLY A 249 18.46 -6.15 27.78
CA GLY A 249 19.77 -5.94 28.41
C GLY A 249 20.96 -6.13 27.47
N ILE A 250 20.73 -6.15 26.15
CA ILE A 250 21.82 -6.20 25.15
C ILE A 250 22.31 -4.77 24.91
N LEU A 251 23.62 -4.56 25.06
CA LEU A 251 24.29 -3.31 24.81
C LEU A 251 24.74 -3.22 23.35
N TRP A 252 24.10 -2.34 22.59
CA TRP A 252 24.42 -2.02 21.21
C TRP A 252 25.38 -0.82 21.12
N ILE A 253 26.39 -0.95 20.27
CA ILE A 253 27.48 0.03 20.14
C ILE A 253 27.66 0.38 18.66
N GLY A 254 27.35 1.63 18.30
CA GLY A 254 27.56 2.16 16.96
C GLY A 254 28.97 2.72 16.78
N THR A 255 29.62 2.40 15.65
CA THR A 255 30.99 2.85 15.36
C THR A 255 31.07 3.63 14.05
N ARG A 256 32.17 4.39 13.88
CA ARG A 256 32.37 5.22 12.68
C ARG A 256 32.62 4.43 11.40
N ASN A 257 33.34 3.31 11.46
CA ASN A 257 33.83 2.60 10.26
C ASN A 257 33.76 1.06 10.40
N ASN A 258 33.12 0.53 11.44
CA ASN A 258 33.09 -0.91 11.71
C ASN A 258 31.68 -1.39 12.08
N GLY A 259 30.65 -0.66 11.66
CA GLY A 259 29.26 -1.03 11.89
C GLY A 259 28.87 -1.00 13.38
N ALA A 260 28.04 -1.95 13.80
CA ALA A 260 27.48 -2.05 15.14
C ALA A 260 27.89 -3.35 15.85
N TYR A 261 28.20 -3.27 17.13
CA TYR A 261 28.48 -4.43 17.98
C TYR A 261 27.38 -4.59 19.04
N ALA A 262 27.02 -5.83 19.35
CA ALA A 262 26.09 -6.18 20.42
C ALA A 262 26.82 -6.98 21.51
N PHE A 263 26.68 -6.54 22.76
CA PHE A 263 27.27 -7.18 23.92
C PHE A 263 26.19 -7.62 24.91
N LYS A 264 26.35 -8.81 25.47
CA LYS A 264 25.56 -9.28 26.62
C LYS A 264 26.53 -9.81 27.68
N ASP A 265 26.35 -9.37 28.92
CA ASP A 265 27.27 -9.70 30.03
C ASP A 265 28.74 -9.41 29.70
N GLU A 266 29.00 -8.28 29.03
CA GLU A 266 30.33 -7.83 28.59
C GLU A 266 31.04 -8.76 27.58
N LYS A 267 30.32 -9.74 27.02
CA LYS A 267 30.79 -10.57 25.91
C LYS A 267 30.13 -10.14 24.61
N GLU A 268 30.93 -10.06 23.55
CA GLU A 268 30.42 -9.82 22.21
C GLU A 268 29.57 -11.02 21.80
N ILE A 269 28.32 -10.74 21.40
CA ILE A 269 27.39 -11.76 20.91
C ILE A 269 27.06 -11.58 19.43
N ARG A 270 27.30 -10.38 18.87
CA ARG A 270 27.03 -10.07 17.47
C ARG A 270 27.86 -8.88 16.99
N HIS A 271 28.26 -8.93 15.73
CA HIS A 271 28.83 -7.81 14.98
C HIS A 271 28.10 -7.69 13.64
N LEU A 272 27.67 -6.48 13.30
CA LEU A 272 26.95 -6.14 12.08
C LEU A 272 27.71 -5.05 11.34
N ASP A 273 27.97 -5.26 10.04
CA ASP A 273 28.61 -4.30 9.16
C ASP A 273 28.18 -4.52 7.71
N TYR A 274 28.91 -3.92 6.76
CA TYR A 274 28.57 -3.92 5.34
C TYR A 274 28.50 -5.32 4.74
N GLU A 275 29.36 -6.24 5.18
CA GLU A 275 29.37 -7.62 4.68
C GLU A 275 28.11 -8.37 5.14
N ASN A 276 27.53 -7.96 6.27
CA ASN A 276 26.38 -8.57 6.90
C ASN A 276 25.06 -7.80 6.64
N GLY A 277 25.08 -6.77 5.77
CA GLY A 277 23.90 -6.00 5.33
C GLY A 277 23.66 -4.65 6.03
N LEU A 278 24.53 -4.24 6.97
CA LEU A 278 24.43 -2.96 7.70
C LEU A 278 25.50 -1.94 7.22
N ASP A 279 25.28 -0.64 7.37
CA ASP A 279 26.34 0.33 7.08
C ASP A 279 27.57 0.19 8.02
N ARG A 280 28.76 0.62 7.58
CA ARG A 280 29.95 0.71 8.43
C ARG A 280 29.91 1.90 9.39
N HIS A 281 29.09 2.91 9.12
CA HIS A 281 28.99 4.14 9.90
C HIS A 281 27.64 4.25 10.60
N ILE A 282 27.64 4.09 11.93
CA ILE A 282 26.41 4.08 12.74
C ILE A 282 26.36 5.32 13.61
N ASN A 283 25.52 6.28 13.24
CA ASN A 283 25.39 7.56 13.95
C ASN A 283 24.60 7.39 15.25
N SER A 284 23.46 6.70 15.21
CA SER A 284 22.55 6.53 16.34
C SER A 284 21.82 5.18 16.27
N ILE A 285 21.36 4.70 17.41
CA ILE A 285 20.69 3.41 17.58
C ILE A 285 19.49 3.60 18.51
N CYS A 286 18.35 2.99 18.18
CA CYS A 286 17.21 2.87 19.09
C CYS A 286 16.49 1.53 18.91
N GLU A 287 15.53 1.22 19.80
CA GLU A 287 14.67 0.05 19.74
C GLU A 287 13.20 0.51 19.62
N ASP A 288 12.40 -0.22 18.85
CA ASP A 288 10.94 -0.01 18.75
C ASP A 288 10.13 -0.83 19.78
N GLU A 289 8.81 -0.67 19.82
CA GLU A 289 7.96 -1.40 20.78
C GLU A 289 7.93 -2.91 20.52
N GLU A 290 8.35 -3.34 19.33
CA GLU A 290 8.35 -4.74 18.91
C GLU A 290 9.76 -5.35 18.96
N HIS A 291 10.68 -4.70 19.66
CA HIS A 291 12.09 -5.11 19.86
C HIS A 291 12.95 -5.09 18.58
N GLY A 292 12.50 -4.41 17.53
CA GLY A 292 13.30 -4.14 16.34
C GLY A 292 14.35 -3.08 16.63
N ILE A 293 15.61 -3.34 16.25
CA ILE A 293 16.72 -2.41 16.48
C ILE A 293 16.95 -1.57 15.24
N TRP A 294 16.90 -0.25 15.38
CA TRP A 294 17.07 0.72 14.32
C TRP A 294 18.46 1.36 14.36
N PHE A 295 19.04 1.59 13.19
CA PHE A 295 20.35 2.19 13.01
C PHE A 295 20.27 3.36 12.03
N ALA A 296 20.63 4.56 12.49
CA ALA A 296 20.77 5.73 11.63
C ALA A 296 22.17 5.77 11.02
N THR A 297 22.25 5.90 9.71
CA THR A 297 23.51 5.92 8.97
C THR A 297 23.53 7.06 7.95
N PRO A 298 24.70 7.42 7.40
CA PRO A 298 24.79 8.38 6.31
C PRO A 298 24.06 7.94 5.02
N ASN A 299 23.81 6.64 4.85
CA ASN A 299 23.25 6.04 3.64
C ASN A 299 21.81 5.54 3.80
N GLY A 300 21.13 5.94 4.86
CA GLY A 300 19.73 5.63 5.13
C GLY A 300 19.48 5.21 6.58
N LEU A 301 18.29 4.69 6.79
CA LEU A 301 17.85 4.10 8.04
C LEU A 301 17.79 2.59 7.87
N PHE A 302 18.35 1.85 8.81
CA PHE A 302 18.34 0.39 8.77
C PHE A 302 17.58 -0.14 9.99
N ARG A 303 16.81 -1.21 9.82
CA ARG A 303 16.15 -1.91 10.92
C ARG A 303 16.56 -3.37 10.89
N LEU A 304 17.18 -3.84 11.97
CA LEU A 304 17.35 -5.25 12.23
C LEU A 304 16.03 -5.82 12.76
N ASN A 305 15.45 -6.73 11.99
CA ASN A 305 14.25 -7.47 12.34
C ASN A 305 14.62 -8.76 13.11
N ASN A 306 13.62 -9.58 13.43
CA ASN A 306 13.78 -10.83 14.19
C ASN A 306 14.75 -11.83 13.52
N ASP A 307 15.50 -12.58 14.34
CA ASP A 307 16.46 -13.60 13.89
C ASP A 307 15.81 -14.94 13.48
N ILE A 308 14.61 -14.93 12.88
CA ILE A 308 13.99 -16.19 12.44
C ILE A 308 14.75 -16.82 11.28
N TYR A 309 15.38 -16.04 10.41
CA TYR A 309 16.23 -16.58 9.36
C TYR A 309 17.51 -15.76 9.17
N THR A 310 18.52 -16.44 8.64
CA THR A 310 19.82 -15.88 8.24
C THR A 310 20.13 -16.38 6.84
N PHE A 311 20.54 -15.49 5.96
CA PHE A 311 20.89 -15.84 4.59
C PHE A 311 22.41 -15.90 4.40
N PHE A 312 22.88 -16.88 3.65
CA PHE A 312 24.29 -17.05 3.31
C PHE A 312 24.42 -17.10 1.78
N GLY A 313 24.96 -16.02 1.20
CA GLY A 313 25.16 -15.86 -0.24
C GLY A 313 26.63 -15.53 -0.58
N GLU A 314 26.85 -14.51 -1.40
CA GLU A 314 28.20 -14.13 -1.88
C GLU A 314 29.19 -13.84 -0.73
N GLY A 315 28.76 -13.21 0.36
CA GLY A 315 29.60 -12.97 1.55
C GLY A 315 30.06 -14.26 2.25
N ALA A 316 29.29 -15.34 2.11
CA ALA A 316 29.67 -16.70 2.53
C ALA A 316 30.57 -17.42 1.51
N GLN A 317 30.97 -16.72 0.44
CA GLN A 317 31.57 -17.26 -0.77
C GLN A 317 30.69 -18.31 -1.48
N ILE A 318 29.38 -18.26 -1.26
CA ILE A 318 28.39 -19.08 -1.96
C ILE A 318 27.91 -18.28 -3.15
N ASP A 319 28.43 -18.63 -4.32
CA ASP A 319 28.01 -18.06 -5.60
C ASP A 319 27.11 -19.04 -6.35
N GLY A 320 25.96 -18.55 -6.80
CA GLY A 320 24.97 -19.29 -7.56
C GLY A 320 24.12 -20.29 -6.78
N LYS A 321 23.60 -21.26 -7.53
CA LYS A 321 22.54 -22.16 -7.10
C LYS A 321 23.03 -23.20 -6.10
N VAL A 322 22.38 -23.25 -4.95
CA VAL A 322 22.59 -24.32 -3.96
C VAL A 322 21.78 -25.54 -4.39
N LEU A 323 22.47 -26.63 -4.69
CA LEU A 323 21.85 -27.87 -5.15
C LEU A 323 21.46 -28.78 -3.98
N ASP A 324 22.23 -28.76 -2.89
CA ASP A 324 21.95 -29.56 -1.70
C ASP A 324 22.62 -28.97 -0.44
N THR A 325 22.08 -29.31 0.74
CA THR A 325 22.64 -28.93 2.04
C THR A 325 22.73 -30.15 2.94
N TYR A 326 23.81 -30.26 3.71
CA TYR A 326 24.04 -31.45 4.53
C TYR A 326 24.72 -31.12 5.87
N GLN A 327 24.14 -31.59 6.97
CA GLN A 327 24.69 -31.46 8.32
C GLN A 327 25.75 -32.53 8.62
N TRP A 328 26.98 -32.10 8.90
CA TRP A 328 28.10 -32.95 9.30
C TRP A 328 28.29 -33.03 10.84
N LYS A 329 29.45 -33.48 11.31
CA LYS A 329 29.89 -33.42 12.70
C LYS A 329 30.18 -31.95 13.13
N ASP A 330 30.22 -31.69 14.43
CA ASP A 330 30.68 -30.43 15.04
C ASP A 330 30.09 -29.10 14.50
N ASN A 331 28.77 -29.04 14.28
CA ASN A 331 28.06 -27.85 13.74
C ASN A 331 28.64 -27.36 12.41
N THR A 332 29.11 -28.29 11.58
CA THR A 332 29.49 -28.02 10.19
C THR A 332 28.34 -28.34 9.25
N ILE A 333 28.00 -27.38 8.39
CA ILE A 333 27.08 -27.54 7.26
C ILE A 333 27.91 -27.55 5.99
N PHE A 334 27.66 -28.52 5.13
CA PHE A 334 28.15 -28.52 3.76
C PHE A 334 27.06 -27.96 2.85
N VAL A 335 27.45 -27.04 1.98
CA VAL A 335 26.58 -26.42 0.97
C VAL A 335 27.13 -26.77 -0.39
N GLY A 336 26.39 -27.57 -1.14
CA GLY A 336 26.79 -28.02 -2.47
C GLY A 336 26.26 -27.08 -3.56
N THR A 337 27.14 -26.62 -4.45
CA THR A 337 26.80 -25.82 -5.64
C THR A 337 27.14 -26.58 -6.93
N GLU A 338 27.00 -25.94 -8.10
CA GLU A 338 27.30 -26.55 -9.41
C GLU A 338 28.78 -26.91 -9.61
N ASN A 339 29.69 -26.23 -8.90
CA ASN A 339 31.14 -26.37 -9.14
C ASN A 339 31.93 -26.71 -7.87
N GLU A 340 31.37 -26.48 -6.69
CA GLU A 340 32.10 -26.57 -5.43
C GLU A 340 31.20 -26.97 -4.28
N ILE A 341 31.84 -27.42 -3.20
CA ILE A 341 31.19 -27.68 -1.92
C ILE A 341 31.81 -26.75 -0.89
N ILE A 342 30.97 -25.96 -0.24
CA ILE A 342 31.36 -24.93 0.72
C ILE A 342 31.09 -25.46 2.12
N LEU A 343 32.09 -25.40 3.00
CA LEU A 343 31.91 -25.74 4.40
C LEU A 343 31.68 -24.49 5.24
N LEU A 344 30.56 -24.48 5.95
CA LEU A 344 30.24 -23.52 6.99
C LEU A 344 30.44 -24.20 8.35
N LYS A 345 31.41 -23.73 9.14
CA LYS A 345 31.65 -24.23 10.51
C LYS A 345 31.22 -23.16 11.50
N ASN A 346 30.28 -23.49 12.39
CA ASN A 346 29.66 -22.51 13.29
C ASN A 346 29.17 -21.26 12.53
N GLU A 347 28.53 -21.48 11.39
CA GLU A 347 27.95 -20.40 10.55
C GLU A 347 28.98 -19.42 9.98
N LYS A 348 30.26 -19.79 9.95
CA LYS A 348 31.32 -19.03 9.28
C LYS A 348 31.90 -19.86 8.15
N PHE A 349 32.27 -19.17 7.07
CA PHE A 349 33.01 -19.79 5.99
C PHE A 349 34.31 -20.43 6.53
N SER A 350 34.53 -21.70 6.19
CA SER A 350 35.72 -22.45 6.61
C SER A 350 36.61 -22.82 5.43
N GLN A 351 36.06 -23.48 4.41
CA GLN A 351 36.83 -23.96 3.25
C GLN A 351 35.93 -24.26 2.05
N LYS A 352 36.55 -24.35 0.87
CA LYS A 352 35.94 -24.79 -0.41
C LYS A 352 36.57 -26.09 -0.88
N ILE A 353 35.75 -27.01 -1.35
CA ILE A 353 36.17 -28.24 -2.00
C ILE A 353 35.68 -28.19 -3.44
N VAL A 354 36.61 -28.05 -4.39
CA VAL A 354 36.29 -28.00 -5.82
C VAL A 354 35.84 -29.38 -6.28
N LEU A 355 34.72 -29.44 -7.02
CA LEU A 355 34.23 -30.67 -7.61
C LEU A 355 35.13 -31.10 -8.78
N PRO A 356 35.25 -32.42 -9.05
CA PRO A 356 36.13 -32.90 -10.12
C PRO A 356 35.62 -32.53 -11.52
N VAL A 357 34.34 -32.12 -11.62
CA VAL A 357 33.62 -31.74 -12.83
C VAL A 357 32.51 -30.75 -12.44
N SER A 358 32.11 -29.88 -13.37
CA SER A 358 30.90 -29.06 -13.22
C SER A 358 29.66 -29.95 -13.37
N VAL A 359 28.66 -29.72 -12.50
CA VAL A 359 27.50 -30.62 -12.34
C VAL A 359 26.20 -29.85 -12.35
N ARG A 360 25.17 -30.42 -12.97
CA ARG A 360 23.80 -29.84 -12.98
C ARG A 360 22.95 -30.28 -11.79
N TYR A 361 23.36 -31.37 -11.16
CA TYR A 361 22.71 -31.97 -10.01
C TYR A 361 23.79 -32.47 -9.07
N LEU A 362 23.60 -32.21 -7.79
CA LEU A 362 24.46 -32.66 -6.72
C LEU A 362 23.55 -33.16 -5.60
N ASN A 363 23.77 -34.39 -5.18
CA ASN A 363 23.15 -34.99 -4.01
C ASN A 363 24.27 -35.35 -3.04
N MET A 364 24.24 -34.79 -1.85
CA MET A 364 25.22 -35.02 -0.81
C MET A 364 24.74 -36.14 0.11
N ILE A 365 25.62 -37.11 0.36
CA ILE A 365 25.36 -38.11 1.37
C ILE A 365 26.30 -37.89 2.54
N GLU A 366 25.72 -38.12 3.70
CA GLU A 366 26.33 -38.59 4.92
C GLU A 366 27.75 -39.15 4.81
N ASN A 367 28.49 -38.87 5.89
CA ASN A 367 29.69 -39.58 6.26
C ASN A 367 29.46 -41.10 6.12
N PHE A 368 30.19 -41.73 5.20
CA PHE A 368 30.32 -43.17 5.09
C PHE A 368 31.77 -43.53 5.40
N GLN A 369 31.98 -44.17 6.56
CA GLN A 369 33.32 -44.52 7.07
C GLN A 369 34.30 -43.32 7.11
N ASP A 370 33.85 -42.16 7.58
CA ASP A 370 34.59 -40.89 7.63
C ASP A 370 34.97 -40.27 6.28
N HIS A 371 34.33 -40.71 5.19
CA HIS A 371 34.45 -40.11 3.87
C HIS A 371 33.17 -39.41 3.42
N LEU A 372 33.34 -38.34 2.64
CA LEU A 372 32.23 -37.63 2.00
C LEU A 372 31.91 -38.33 0.68
N ILE A 373 30.65 -38.73 0.51
CA ILE A 373 30.14 -39.32 -0.74
C ILE A 373 29.18 -38.34 -1.38
N ILE A 374 29.36 -38.11 -2.68
CA ILE A 374 28.47 -37.26 -3.47
C ILE A 374 27.96 -38.03 -4.68
N GLY A 375 26.75 -37.70 -5.11
CA GLY A 375 26.22 -38.07 -6.40
C GLY A 375 26.09 -36.85 -7.29
N THR A 376 26.58 -36.97 -8.52
CA THR A 376 26.48 -35.91 -9.52
C THR A 376 25.88 -36.44 -10.81
N ASP A 377 25.53 -35.57 -11.76
CA ASP A 377 25.11 -36.04 -13.09
C ASP A 377 26.19 -36.81 -13.87
N LYS A 378 27.42 -36.87 -13.34
CA LYS A 378 28.57 -37.65 -13.84
C LYS A 378 28.88 -38.93 -13.06
N GLY A 379 28.07 -39.26 -12.05
CA GLY A 379 28.17 -40.49 -11.27
C GLY A 379 28.40 -40.25 -9.77
N VAL A 380 28.76 -41.32 -9.06
CA VAL A 380 29.00 -41.27 -7.61
C VAL A 380 30.50 -41.08 -7.36
N PHE A 381 30.86 -40.14 -6.50
CA PHE A 381 32.24 -39.83 -6.15
C PHE A 381 32.44 -39.89 -4.64
N ARG A 382 33.59 -40.39 -4.23
CA ARG A 382 34.08 -40.34 -2.86
C ARG A 382 35.19 -39.30 -2.77
N TYR A 383 35.12 -38.44 -1.76
CA TYR A 383 36.20 -37.57 -1.37
C TYR A 383 37.00 -38.21 -0.23
N SER A 384 38.27 -38.51 -0.48
CA SER A 384 39.19 -39.08 0.50
C SER A 384 40.60 -38.60 0.22
N ASN A 385 41.35 -38.23 1.27
CA ASN A 385 42.73 -37.73 1.17
C ASN A 385 42.88 -36.60 0.14
N GLU A 386 41.99 -35.61 0.20
CA GLU A 386 41.94 -34.45 -0.72
C GLU A 386 41.75 -34.79 -2.21
N LYS A 387 41.38 -36.04 -2.54
CA LYS A 387 41.16 -36.49 -3.91
C LYS A 387 39.76 -37.05 -4.10
N TRP A 388 39.23 -36.82 -5.29
CA TRP A 388 37.99 -37.42 -5.75
C TRP A 388 38.26 -38.77 -6.42
N VAL A 389 37.54 -39.80 -5.98
CA VAL A 389 37.54 -41.14 -6.58
C VAL A 389 36.14 -41.43 -7.08
N LYS A 390 35.98 -41.64 -8.39
CA LYS A 390 34.70 -42.08 -8.98
C LYS A 390 34.47 -43.54 -8.62
N LEU A 391 33.29 -43.87 -8.07
CA LEU A 391 32.89 -45.24 -7.80
C LEU A 391 32.24 -45.84 -9.04
N THR A 392 32.64 -47.06 -9.41
CA THR A 392 32.17 -47.75 -10.60
C THR A 392 31.66 -49.16 -10.31
N ASP A 393 30.85 -49.69 -11.22
CA ASP A 393 30.45 -51.08 -11.33
C ASP A 393 30.77 -51.51 -12.78
N PRO A 394 31.84 -52.29 -13.01
CA PRO A 394 32.28 -52.65 -14.36
C PRO A 394 31.23 -53.35 -15.21
N SER A 395 30.26 -54.03 -14.58
CA SER A 395 29.22 -54.78 -15.27
C SER A 395 28.03 -53.90 -15.69
N HIS A 396 27.96 -52.66 -15.22
CA HIS A 396 26.79 -51.79 -15.36
C HIS A 396 27.15 -50.32 -15.64
N GLU A 397 28.32 -50.04 -16.25
CA GLU A 397 28.84 -48.68 -16.43
C GLU A 397 27.88 -47.70 -17.13
N GLU A 398 27.03 -48.22 -18.02
CA GLU A 398 26.02 -47.45 -18.76
C GLU A 398 24.97 -46.79 -17.84
N PHE A 399 24.72 -47.34 -16.66
CA PHE A 399 23.74 -46.83 -15.70
C PHE A 399 24.36 -45.94 -14.61
N LEU A 400 25.68 -45.74 -14.63
CA LEU A 400 26.40 -45.09 -13.54
C LEU A 400 26.41 -43.56 -13.58
N ASN A 401 25.63 -42.97 -14.49
CA ASN A 401 25.49 -41.52 -14.61
C ASN A 401 24.15 -41.07 -14.01
N SER A 402 24.15 -39.92 -13.33
CA SER A 402 22.97 -39.32 -12.68
C SER A 402 22.36 -40.10 -11.48
N PRO A 403 23.10 -40.35 -10.39
CA PRO A 403 22.52 -40.54 -9.06
C PRO A 403 21.48 -39.47 -8.72
N THR A 404 20.29 -39.95 -8.39
CA THR A 404 19.10 -39.14 -8.11
C THR A 404 18.85 -38.99 -6.61
N SER A 405 19.22 -40.00 -5.82
CA SER A 405 19.06 -39.99 -4.37
C SER A 405 19.92 -41.06 -3.72
N PHE A 406 20.05 -40.98 -2.40
CA PHE A 406 20.80 -41.94 -1.61
C PHE A 406 20.09 -42.21 -0.29
N PHE A 407 20.34 -43.38 0.29
CA PHE A 407 19.71 -43.76 1.55
C PHE A 407 20.55 -44.78 2.31
N LYS A 408 20.51 -44.72 3.64
CA LYS A 408 21.15 -45.70 4.51
C LYS A 408 20.12 -46.69 5.05
N LYS A 409 20.41 -47.98 4.91
CA LYS A 409 19.56 -49.06 5.44
C LYS A 409 20.45 -50.15 6.03
N ASN A 410 20.16 -50.56 7.27
CA ASN A 410 20.90 -51.61 7.98
C ASN A 410 22.43 -51.38 8.02
N GLY A 411 22.87 -50.14 8.24
CA GLY A 411 24.30 -49.78 8.28
C GLY A 411 25.01 -49.73 6.92
N LYS A 412 24.30 -50.06 5.83
CA LYS A 412 24.80 -49.97 4.45
C LYS A 412 24.29 -48.72 3.78
N LEU A 413 25.05 -48.22 2.82
CA LEU A 413 24.70 -47.08 2.00
C LEU A 413 24.28 -47.54 0.61
N TYR A 414 23.21 -46.95 0.08
CA TYR A 414 22.70 -47.25 -1.25
C TYR A 414 22.56 -45.97 -2.07
N ALA A 415 22.82 -46.11 -3.36
CA ALA A 415 22.69 -45.08 -4.37
C ALA A 415 21.61 -45.44 -5.37
N VAL A 416 20.72 -44.50 -5.66
CA VAL A 416 19.69 -44.64 -6.69
C VAL A 416 20.17 -43.93 -7.95
N LEU A 417 20.62 -44.68 -8.94
CA LEU A 417 21.10 -44.16 -10.22
C LEU A 417 20.00 -44.33 -11.27
N ILE A 418 19.36 -43.21 -11.63
CA ILE A 418 18.15 -43.15 -12.47
C ILE A 418 17.01 -43.99 -11.88
N ASN A 419 16.96 -45.28 -12.20
CA ASN A 419 15.93 -46.25 -11.83
C ASN A 419 16.53 -47.54 -11.24
N HIS A 420 17.83 -47.54 -10.94
CA HIS A 420 18.56 -48.69 -10.41
C HIS A 420 19.09 -48.39 -9.00
N ILE A 421 19.08 -49.40 -8.13
CA ILE A 421 19.69 -49.33 -6.81
C ILE A 421 21.04 -50.02 -6.84
N PHE A 422 22.06 -49.34 -6.31
CA PHE A 422 23.40 -49.86 -6.10
C PHE A 422 23.75 -49.74 -4.61
N GLU A 423 24.40 -50.75 -4.04
CA GLU A 423 25.06 -50.68 -2.75
C GLU A 423 26.41 -49.97 -2.93
N VAL A 424 26.67 -48.96 -2.10
CA VAL A 424 27.93 -48.23 -2.06
C VAL A 424 28.90 -49.00 -1.16
N THR A 425 30.01 -49.46 -1.74
CA THR A 425 31.10 -50.11 -1.01
C THR A 425 32.31 -49.17 -0.95
N ASP A 426 33.38 -49.59 -0.27
CA ASP A 426 34.57 -48.75 -0.09
C ASP A 426 35.14 -48.22 -1.41
N ASN A 427 35.22 -49.04 -2.46
CA ASN A 427 35.87 -48.65 -3.72
C ASN A 427 35.02 -48.87 -4.98
N SER A 428 33.80 -49.39 -4.86
CA SER A 428 32.94 -49.68 -6.02
C SER A 428 31.46 -49.54 -5.69
N LEU A 429 30.63 -49.55 -6.73
CA LEU A 429 29.20 -49.74 -6.63
C LEU A 429 28.90 -51.22 -6.90
N LYS A 430 27.92 -51.76 -6.17
CA LYS A 430 27.43 -53.13 -6.38
C LYS A 430 25.96 -53.07 -6.75
N TYR A 431 25.60 -53.50 -7.95
CA TYR A 431 24.21 -53.55 -8.39
C TYR A 431 23.30 -54.38 -7.46
N VAL A 432 22.08 -53.89 -7.21
CA VAL A 432 21.09 -54.52 -6.32
C VAL A 432 19.76 -54.79 -7.03
N LYS A 433 19.14 -53.77 -7.65
CA LYS A 433 17.78 -53.87 -8.22
C LYS A 433 17.57 -52.89 -9.38
N ASP A 434 16.71 -53.26 -10.34
CA ASP A 434 16.27 -52.45 -11.48
C ASP A 434 14.76 -52.21 -11.44
N TYR A 435 14.36 -50.94 -11.58
CA TYR A 435 12.96 -50.49 -11.70
C TYR A 435 12.64 -49.83 -13.05
N SER A 436 13.54 -49.92 -14.04
CA SER A 436 13.38 -49.27 -15.35
C SER A 436 12.08 -49.66 -16.06
N LYS A 437 11.71 -50.94 -15.99
CA LYS A 437 10.44 -51.47 -16.53
C LYS A 437 9.22 -50.89 -15.81
N ASP A 438 9.28 -50.81 -14.48
CA ASP A 438 8.18 -50.33 -13.65
C ASP A 438 7.99 -48.81 -13.75
N LEU A 439 9.08 -48.06 -13.94
CA LEU A 439 9.08 -46.60 -13.99
C LEU A 439 8.86 -46.03 -15.40
N ARG A 440 8.94 -46.85 -16.47
CA ARG A 440 8.72 -46.48 -17.88
C ARG A 440 9.31 -45.10 -18.24
N SER A 441 10.62 -44.94 -18.05
CA SER A 441 11.36 -43.69 -18.32
C SER A 441 11.14 -42.51 -17.34
N SER A 442 10.28 -42.66 -16.33
CA SER A 442 10.23 -41.72 -15.21
C SER A 442 11.50 -41.86 -14.38
N ARG A 443 11.93 -40.76 -13.74
CA ARG A 443 13.13 -40.73 -12.89
C ARG A 443 12.75 -40.59 -11.44
N VAL A 444 13.46 -41.29 -10.56
CA VAL A 444 13.37 -41.06 -9.12
C VAL A 444 13.88 -39.65 -8.80
N SER A 445 13.22 -38.94 -7.90
CA SER A 445 13.58 -37.58 -7.46
C SER A 445 14.11 -37.55 -6.03
N LYS A 446 13.45 -38.29 -5.12
CA LYS A 446 13.82 -38.39 -3.70
C LYS A 446 13.42 -39.76 -3.19
N ILE A 447 14.15 -40.27 -2.20
CA ILE A 447 13.74 -41.43 -1.42
C ILE A 447 13.63 -41.07 0.06
N ALA A 448 12.65 -41.63 0.73
CA ALA A 448 12.50 -41.56 2.18
C ALA A 448 12.35 -42.98 2.75
N ILE A 449 12.84 -43.20 3.96
CA ILE A 449 12.69 -44.46 4.69
C ILE A 449 11.70 -44.23 5.81
N SER A 450 10.68 -45.09 5.92
CA SER A 450 9.76 -45.01 7.04
C SER A 450 10.50 -45.34 8.35
N PRO A 451 10.46 -44.43 9.35
CA PRO A 451 11.05 -44.70 10.66
C PRO A 451 10.45 -45.91 11.39
N LYS A 452 9.22 -46.31 11.06
CA LYS A 452 8.49 -47.36 11.77
C LYS A 452 8.82 -48.77 11.29
N ASP A 453 8.86 -48.99 9.98
CA ASP A 453 8.96 -50.34 9.37
C ASP A 453 10.15 -50.51 8.40
N SER A 454 10.94 -49.44 8.22
CA SER A 454 12.09 -49.39 7.29
C SER A 454 11.75 -49.62 5.80
N THR A 455 10.47 -49.54 5.43
CA THR A 455 10.03 -49.54 4.03
C THR A 455 10.45 -48.27 3.31
N LEU A 456 10.57 -48.35 1.99
CA LEU A 456 11.11 -47.28 1.16
C LEU A 456 9.99 -46.60 0.37
N TRP A 457 10.08 -45.27 0.30
CA TRP A 457 9.12 -44.42 -0.41
C TRP A 457 9.86 -43.59 -1.44
N LEU A 458 9.55 -43.80 -2.72
CA LEU A 458 10.23 -43.18 -3.85
C LEU A 458 9.32 -42.15 -4.50
N GLY A 459 9.76 -40.90 -4.47
CA GLY A 459 9.19 -39.82 -5.27
C GLY A 459 9.72 -39.93 -6.69
N THR A 460 8.85 -39.69 -7.68
CA THR A 460 9.23 -39.75 -9.09
C THR A 460 8.79 -38.51 -9.86
N ARG A 461 9.46 -38.25 -10.98
CA ARG A 461 9.06 -37.26 -11.99
C ARG A 461 8.29 -37.99 -13.11
N GLY A 462 6.98 -38.15 -12.92
CA GLY A 462 6.07 -38.69 -13.94
C GLY A 462 5.23 -39.91 -13.49
N ARG A 463 5.62 -40.60 -12.42
CA ARG A 463 4.98 -41.82 -11.89
C ARG A 463 4.42 -41.66 -10.47
N GLY A 464 4.40 -40.43 -9.94
CA GLY A 464 3.92 -40.16 -8.59
C GLY A 464 4.84 -40.72 -7.51
N LEU A 465 4.24 -41.38 -6.51
CA LEU A 465 4.91 -41.93 -5.34
C LEU A 465 4.85 -43.46 -5.35
N ILE A 466 5.93 -44.14 -5.02
CA ILE A 466 6.02 -45.60 -5.04
C ILE A 466 6.44 -46.09 -3.66
N HIS A 467 5.71 -47.08 -3.13
CA HIS A 467 5.99 -47.72 -1.86
C HIS A 467 6.60 -49.10 -2.09
N ILE A 468 7.75 -49.33 -1.46
CA ILE A 468 8.61 -50.49 -1.67
C ILE A 468 8.88 -51.18 -0.33
N ASP A 469 8.84 -52.51 -0.35
CA ASP A 469 9.06 -53.33 0.83
C ASP A 469 10.54 -53.41 1.26
N ASN A 470 10.81 -54.23 2.28
CA ASN A 470 12.16 -54.45 2.76
C ASN A 470 13.05 -55.28 1.82
N ASN A 471 12.46 -55.98 0.84
CA ASN A 471 13.13 -56.78 -0.18
C ASN A 471 13.32 -56.05 -1.52
N PHE A 472 13.03 -54.74 -1.58
CA PHE A 472 13.08 -53.94 -2.80
C PHE A 472 12.01 -54.33 -3.85
N GLU A 473 10.87 -54.85 -3.42
CA GLU A 473 9.71 -55.09 -4.28
C GLU A 473 8.66 -53.98 -4.12
N ILE A 474 8.07 -53.56 -5.24
CA ILE A 474 7.01 -52.54 -5.25
C ILE A 474 5.73 -53.15 -4.67
N ILE A 475 5.22 -52.56 -3.60
CA ILE A 475 3.96 -52.98 -2.97
C ILE A 475 2.79 -52.12 -3.44
N ASN A 476 3.02 -50.81 -3.59
CA ASN A 476 1.96 -49.88 -3.97
C ASN A 476 2.49 -48.70 -4.79
N THR A 477 1.61 -48.08 -5.57
CA THR A 477 1.92 -46.91 -6.41
C THR A 477 0.78 -45.88 -6.32
N PHE A 478 1.14 -44.65 -6.01
CA PHE A 478 0.22 -43.55 -5.83
C PHE A 478 0.34 -42.52 -6.96
N GLN A 479 -0.75 -42.27 -7.69
CA GLN A 479 -0.75 -41.45 -8.91
C GLN A 479 -2.07 -40.67 -9.08
N PRO A 480 -2.13 -39.72 -10.03
CA PRO A 480 -3.37 -39.04 -10.36
C PRO A 480 -4.42 -39.96 -11.00
N ASN A 481 -3.98 -40.95 -11.77
CA ASN A 481 -4.86 -41.86 -12.51
C ASN A 481 -5.70 -42.78 -11.60
N ASN A 482 -5.14 -43.24 -10.49
CA ASN A 482 -5.86 -43.98 -9.43
C ASN A 482 -6.38 -43.05 -8.33
N LYS A 483 -6.32 -41.73 -8.54
CA LYS A 483 -6.80 -40.67 -7.63
C LYS A 483 -6.18 -40.70 -6.23
N SER A 484 -5.07 -41.40 -6.06
CA SER A 484 -4.44 -41.56 -4.76
C SER A 484 -3.38 -40.50 -4.45
N LEU A 485 -2.84 -39.83 -5.48
CA LEU A 485 -1.96 -38.67 -5.36
C LEU A 485 -2.30 -37.65 -6.45
N PRO A 486 -2.59 -36.38 -6.13
CA PRO A 486 -3.06 -35.41 -7.12
C PRO A 486 -2.04 -35.04 -8.20
N SER A 487 -0.73 -35.13 -7.92
CA SER A 487 0.35 -34.88 -8.88
C SER A 487 1.20 -36.13 -9.08
N ASN A 488 1.66 -36.36 -10.30
CA ASN A 488 2.65 -37.40 -10.61
C ASN A 488 4.10 -36.88 -10.56
N TYR A 489 4.30 -35.61 -10.18
CA TYR A 489 5.59 -34.96 -10.06
C TYR A 489 5.92 -34.67 -8.59
N VAL A 490 6.65 -35.59 -7.98
CA VAL A 490 7.11 -35.49 -6.59
C VAL A 490 8.51 -34.86 -6.57
N ASN A 491 8.70 -33.78 -5.81
CA ASN A 491 10.00 -33.13 -5.64
C ASN A 491 10.70 -33.54 -4.35
N ASP A 492 9.97 -33.70 -3.25
CA ASP A 492 10.57 -34.02 -1.94
C ASP A 492 9.64 -34.85 -1.06
N LEU A 493 10.23 -35.56 -0.11
CA LEU A 493 9.56 -36.51 0.79
C LEU A 493 10.15 -36.43 2.20
N VAL A 494 9.30 -36.31 3.20
CA VAL A 494 9.72 -36.35 4.61
C VAL A 494 8.66 -37.00 5.49
N PHE A 495 9.11 -37.77 6.48
CA PHE A 495 8.24 -38.34 7.50
C PHE A 495 8.13 -37.40 8.69
N ASP A 496 6.91 -37.24 9.21
CA ASP A 496 6.72 -36.63 10.52
C ASP A 496 6.90 -37.63 11.67
N GLN A 497 6.83 -37.14 12.91
CA GLN A 497 7.01 -37.94 14.13
C GLN A 497 5.92 -39.01 14.32
N LEU A 498 4.80 -38.90 13.60
CA LEU A 498 3.66 -39.82 13.64
C LEU A 498 3.66 -40.77 12.44
N ASN A 499 4.77 -40.84 11.70
CA ASN A 499 4.96 -41.67 10.52
C ASN A 499 4.01 -41.34 9.35
N ASN A 500 3.43 -40.14 9.31
CA ASN A 500 2.79 -39.68 8.07
C ASN A 500 3.86 -39.18 7.10
N LEU A 501 3.58 -39.35 5.81
CA LEU A 501 4.47 -38.91 4.76
C LEU A 501 3.98 -37.57 4.18
N TRP A 502 4.85 -36.57 4.25
CA TRP A 502 4.67 -35.27 3.63
C TRP A 502 5.38 -35.22 2.28
N ILE A 503 4.67 -34.73 1.27
CA ILE A 503 5.04 -34.88 -0.14
C ILE A 503 5.01 -33.48 -0.78
N GLY A 504 6.19 -32.98 -1.16
CA GLY A 504 6.30 -31.76 -1.96
C GLY A 504 6.05 -32.07 -3.43
N THR A 505 5.06 -31.43 -4.07
CA THR A 505 4.71 -31.69 -5.47
C THR A 505 4.88 -30.47 -6.36
N THR A 506 4.97 -30.69 -7.68
CA THR A 506 4.77 -29.63 -8.69
C THR A 506 3.31 -29.66 -9.14
N GLY A 507 2.66 -28.49 -9.09
CA GLY A 507 1.28 -28.30 -9.57
C GLY A 507 0.16 -28.76 -8.64
N SER A 508 0.45 -29.34 -7.47
CA SER A 508 -0.59 -29.76 -6.51
C SER A 508 -0.27 -29.43 -5.05
N GLY A 509 0.67 -28.50 -4.84
CA GLY A 509 1.03 -28.01 -3.51
C GLY A 509 1.72 -29.06 -2.65
N LEU A 510 1.53 -28.93 -1.34
CA LEU A 510 1.97 -29.91 -0.36
C LEU A 510 0.89 -30.98 -0.21
N CYS A 511 1.28 -32.25 -0.19
CA CYS A 511 0.36 -33.36 0.08
C CYS A 511 0.76 -34.10 1.36
N LYS A 512 -0.23 -34.61 2.09
CA LYS A 512 -0.04 -35.48 3.27
C LYS A 512 -0.66 -36.84 3.01
N LEU A 513 0.11 -37.90 3.19
CA LEU A 513 -0.36 -39.27 3.18
C LEU A 513 -0.32 -39.79 4.62
N HIS A 514 -1.51 -40.04 5.19
CA HIS A 514 -1.62 -40.63 6.52
C HIS A 514 -1.09 -42.07 6.53
N GLU A 515 -0.59 -42.49 7.67
CA GLU A 515 -0.16 -43.88 7.84
C GLU A 515 -1.31 -44.86 7.52
N GLY A 516 -1.05 -45.80 6.60
CA GLY A 516 -2.03 -46.80 6.17
C GLY A 516 -3.14 -46.27 5.25
N ALA A 517 -3.14 -44.98 4.90
CA ALA A 517 -4.12 -44.42 3.98
C ALA A 517 -3.79 -44.77 2.52
N GLU A 518 -4.84 -44.93 1.73
CA GLU A 518 -4.71 -45.20 0.29
C GLU A 518 -4.68 -43.92 -0.56
N MET A 519 -4.97 -42.76 0.03
CA MET A 519 -5.06 -41.47 -0.68
C MET A 519 -4.37 -40.34 0.10
N ALA A 520 -3.64 -39.49 -0.61
CA ALA A 520 -3.00 -38.30 -0.06
C ALA A 520 -3.94 -37.08 -0.13
N ILE A 521 -3.91 -36.25 0.92
CA ILE A 521 -4.68 -35.01 1.04
C ILE A 521 -3.80 -33.86 0.55
N SER A 522 -4.31 -33.03 -0.38
CA SER A 522 -3.61 -31.87 -0.93
C SER A 522 -3.98 -30.58 -0.19
N PHE A 523 -2.99 -29.74 0.07
CA PHE A 523 -3.16 -28.36 0.51
C PHE A 523 -2.97 -27.45 -0.72
N GLN A 524 -4.07 -26.83 -1.19
CA GLN A 524 -4.10 -26.00 -2.42
C GLN A 524 -4.01 -24.47 -2.15
N ASP A 525 -3.93 -23.70 -3.25
CA ASP A 525 -3.40 -22.33 -3.39
C ASP A 525 -3.86 -21.27 -2.40
N GLU A 526 -5.10 -21.29 -1.91
CA GLU A 526 -5.55 -20.24 -0.97
C GLU A 526 -4.71 -20.23 0.32
N LYS A 527 -4.20 -21.39 0.74
CA LYS A 527 -3.45 -21.55 1.98
C LYS A 527 -1.93 -21.51 1.82
N LEU A 528 -1.37 -21.80 0.65
CA LEU A 528 0.08 -21.82 0.39
C LEU A 528 0.55 -20.59 -0.41
N SER A 529 1.85 -20.33 -0.46
CA SER A 529 2.45 -19.27 -1.27
C SER A 529 2.58 -19.65 -2.75
N SER A 530 2.53 -20.96 -3.07
CA SER A 530 2.54 -21.52 -4.41
C SER A 530 2.19 -23.01 -4.41
N THR A 531 1.63 -23.53 -5.52
CA THR A 531 1.45 -24.97 -5.77
C THR A 531 2.75 -25.74 -6.01
N ASN A 532 3.88 -25.06 -6.23
CA ASN A 532 5.16 -25.71 -6.55
C ASN A 532 6.03 -25.78 -5.30
N ILE A 533 5.95 -26.93 -4.61
CA ILE A 533 6.74 -27.21 -3.43
C ILE A 533 7.98 -28.02 -3.82
N TYR A 534 9.15 -27.49 -3.51
CA TYR A 534 10.44 -28.03 -3.94
C TYR A 534 11.19 -28.75 -2.84
N SER A 535 11.06 -28.29 -1.61
CA SER A 535 11.71 -28.90 -0.44
C SER A 535 10.79 -28.85 0.76
N VAL A 536 10.84 -29.88 1.60
CA VAL A 536 10.00 -30.01 2.79
C VAL A 536 10.84 -30.53 3.94
N GLU A 537 10.74 -29.89 5.10
CA GLU A 537 11.31 -30.39 6.35
C GLU A 537 10.36 -30.25 7.55
N VAL A 538 10.62 -31.04 8.59
CA VAL A 538 9.86 -31.11 9.84
C VAL A 538 10.74 -30.63 11.00
N ASP A 539 10.24 -29.63 11.72
CA ASP A 539 10.90 -29.12 12.92
C ASP A 539 10.76 -30.09 14.12
N GLU A 540 11.42 -29.79 15.23
CA GLU A 540 11.36 -30.63 16.44
C GLU A 540 9.97 -30.67 17.11
N LYS A 541 9.11 -29.69 16.82
CA LYS A 541 7.74 -29.61 17.33
C LYS A 541 6.73 -30.32 16.42
N GLY A 542 7.18 -30.82 15.27
CA GLY A 542 6.33 -31.48 14.28
C GLY A 542 5.65 -30.52 13.30
N ASN A 543 6.01 -29.24 13.25
CA ASN A 543 5.51 -28.32 12.22
C ASN A 543 6.26 -28.55 10.91
N ILE A 544 5.58 -28.26 9.81
CA ILE A 544 6.09 -28.51 8.46
C ILE A 544 6.55 -27.20 7.83
N TRP A 545 7.75 -27.23 7.25
CA TRP A 545 8.36 -26.11 6.55
C TRP A 545 8.57 -26.50 5.10
N ALA A 546 7.92 -25.79 4.18
CA ALA A 546 7.88 -26.14 2.75
C ALA A 546 8.37 -24.98 1.88
N GLY A 547 9.56 -25.15 1.29
CA GLY A 547 10.17 -24.22 0.33
C GLY A 547 9.48 -24.31 -1.03
N SER A 548 9.12 -23.15 -1.59
CA SER A 548 8.42 -23.05 -2.87
C SER A 548 9.19 -22.19 -3.88
N ASN A 549 8.61 -21.93 -5.05
CA ASN A 549 9.13 -20.90 -5.98
C ASN A 549 8.67 -19.47 -5.64
N ASN A 550 7.92 -19.29 -4.54
CA ASN A 550 7.44 -17.99 -4.07
C ASN A 550 7.53 -17.90 -2.53
N GLY A 551 8.71 -18.13 -1.98
CA GLY A 551 8.96 -18.08 -0.54
C GLY A 551 8.80 -19.42 0.17
N ILE A 552 8.71 -19.40 1.49
CA ILE A 552 8.59 -20.59 2.33
C ILE A 552 7.26 -20.59 3.09
N ASN A 553 6.66 -21.77 3.22
CA ASN A 553 5.41 -22.00 3.93
C ASN A 553 5.70 -22.70 5.25
N HIS A 554 5.21 -22.15 6.34
CA HIS A 554 5.26 -22.75 7.67
C HIS A 554 3.86 -23.20 8.08
N LEU A 555 3.67 -24.51 8.19
CA LEU A 555 2.39 -25.12 8.50
C LEU A 555 2.42 -25.58 9.96
N VAL A 556 1.64 -24.88 10.78
CA VAL A 556 1.52 -25.12 12.22
C VAL A 556 0.37 -26.08 12.47
N GLY A 557 0.68 -27.21 13.13
CA GLY A 557 -0.29 -28.25 13.44
C GLY A 557 -0.59 -28.39 14.93
N LEU A 558 -1.81 -28.83 15.25
CA LEU A 558 -2.17 -29.41 16.56
C LEU A 558 -2.72 -30.82 16.27
N ASN A 559 -2.22 -31.84 16.97
CA ASN A 559 -2.71 -33.23 16.83
C ASN A 559 -2.86 -33.69 15.38
N ASN A 560 -1.89 -33.36 14.51
CA ASN A 560 -1.82 -33.74 13.10
C ASN A 560 -2.75 -33.03 12.10
N ASP A 561 -3.57 -32.08 12.55
CA ASP A 561 -4.34 -31.21 11.64
C ASP A 561 -3.65 -29.86 11.48
N ILE A 562 -3.64 -29.34 10.25
CA ILE A 562 -3.08 -28.02 9.97
C ILE A 562 -4.05 -26.97 10.48
N VAL A 563 -3.63 -26.29 11.54
CA VAL A 563 -4.41 -25.22 12.17
C VAL A 563 -4.18 -23.90 11.44
N LYS A 564 -2.93 -23.67 10.99
CA LYS A 564 -2.53 -22.41 10.38
C LYS A 564 -1.42 -22.63 9.37
N VAL A 565 -1.48 -21.87 8.27
CA VAL A 565 -0.37 -21.76 7.32
C VAL A 565 0.13 -20.32 7.32
N GLU A 566 1.41 -20.16 7.60
CA GLU A 566 2.13 -18.89 7.59
C GLU A 566 2.98 -18.84 6.32
N LYS A 567 2.79 -17.80 5.51
CA LYS A 567 3.50 -17.59 4.25
C LYS A 567 4.60 -16.57 4.50
N TYR A 568 5.84 -16.94 4.23
CA TYR A 568 7.00 -16.09 4.40
C TYR A 568 7.62 -15.76 3.04
N GLY A 569 7.54 -14.49 2.65
CA GLY A 569 8.12 -13.97 1.42
C GLY A 569 8.91 -12.69 1.66
N THR A 570 9.01 -11.86 0.62
CA THR A 570 9.75 -10.58 0.66
C THR A 570 9.22 -9.62 1.71
N ALA A 571 7.89 -9.60 1.95
CA ALA A 571 7.27 -8.77 2.98
C ALA A 571 7.74 -9.13 4.40
N GLU A 572 8.08 -10.39 4.66
CA GLU A 572 8.66 -10.88 5.91
C GLU A 572 10.19 -10.79 5.95
N GLY A 573 10.80 -10.24 4.90
CA GLY A 573 12.24 -10.03 4.75
C GLY A 573 12.97 -11.11 3.94
N PHE A 574 12.30 -12.20 3.53
CA PHE A 574 12.98 -13.29 2.82
C PHE A 574 13.41 -12.82 1.43
N ASN A 575 14.73 -12.67 1.24
CA ASN A 575 15.33 -12.12 0.01
C ASN A 575 15.31 -13.10 -1.18
N SER A 576 15.09 -14.40 -0.92
CA SER A 576 15.05 -15.42 -1.96
C SER A 576 13.64 -15.99 -2.09
N LEU A 577 13.08 -15.90 -3.30
CA LEU A 577 11.75 -16.40 -3.61
C LEU A 577 11.79 -17.84 -4.13
N SER A 578 12.92 -18.30 -4.68
CA SER A 578 13.03 -19.59 -5.37
C SER A 578 13.95 -20.54 -4.61
N TYR A 579 13.32 -21.53 -3.97
CA TYR A 579 14.00 -22.61 -3.26
C TYR A 579 14.35 -23.74 -4.23
N THR A 580 15.43 -24.46 -3.93
CA THR A 580 15.87 -25.56 -4.77
C THR A 580 15.25 -26.89 -4.33
N LYS A 581 15.22 -27.85 -5.27
CA LYS A 581 14.55 -29.13 -5.04
C LYS A 581 15.34 -29.98 -4.07
N SER A 582 14.65 -30.55 -3.09
CA SER A 582 15.20 -31.53 -2.15
C SER A 582 16.38 -31.05 -1.29
N SER A 583 16.63 -29.74 -1.24
CA SER A 583 17.80 -29.12 -0.62
C SER A 583 17.51 -28.61 0.80
N ALA A 584 16.79 -29.41 1.58
CA ALA A 584 16.49 -29.12 2.97
C ALA A 584 17.24 -30.05 3.93
N SER A 585 17.82 -29.51 4.99
CA SER A 585 18.44 -30.29 6.06
C SER A 585 18.24 -29.65 7.43
N LYS A 586 18.31 -30.45 8.49
CA LYS A 586 18.22 -29.98 9.89
C LYS A 586 19.59 -30.06 10.57
N ASP A 587 19.98 -29.00 11.27
CA ASP A 587 21.20 -28.98 12.07
C ASP A 587 21.02 -29.60 13.46
N LYS A 588 22.14 -29.79 14.17
CA LYS A 588 22.14 -30.36 15.53
C LYS A 588 21.42 -29.52 16.59
N ASN A 589 21.20 -28.24 16.30
CA ASN A 589 20.51 -27.31 17.20
C ASN A 589 19.03 -27.15 16.82
N GLY A 590 18.52 -27.95 15.88
CA GLY A 590 17.14 -27.91 15.42
C GLY A 590 16.82 -26.79 14.41
N ASN A 591 17.81 -26.05 13.90
CA ASN A 591 17.57 -25.10 12.81
C ASN A 591 17.46 -25.83 11.47
N LEU A 592 16.68 -25.27 10.57
CA LEU A 592 16.44 -25.82 9.24
C LEU A 592 17.24 -25.03 8.21
N TRP A 593 17.84 -25.71 7.25
CA TRP A 593 18.67 -25.15 6.20
C TRP A 593 18.03 -25.46 4.85
N PHE A 594 17.82 -24.45 4.03
CA PHE A 594 17.14 -24.55 2.75
C PHE A 594 18.00 -23.94 1.63
N GLY A 595 18.31 -24.73 0.61
CA GLY A 595 18.99 -24.27 -0.59
C GLY A 595 18.09 -23.37 -1.44
N THR A 596 18.69 -22.34 -2.04
CA THR A 596 18.02 -21.39 -2.93
C THR A 596 18.84 -21.19 -4.21
N ASP A 597 18.26 -20.51 -5.19
CA ASP A 597 18.96 -20.23 -6.45
C ASP A 597 20.19 -19.31 -6.28
N ASN A 598 20.35 -18.60 -5.17
CA ASN A 598 21.45 -17.65 -4.94
C ASN A 598 22.11 -17.77 -3.54
N GLY A 599 22.05 -18.94 -2.91
CA GLY A 599 22.59 -19.14 -1.56
C GLY A 599 21.78 -20.09 -0.71
N VAL A 600 22.04 -20.14 0.60
CA VAL A 600 21.32 -20.97 1.57
C VAL A 600 20.65 -20.11 2.64
N VAL A 601 19.44 -20.48 3.01
CA VAL A 601 18.68 -19.85 4.11
C VAL A 601 18.71 -20.79 5.31
N LYS A 602 19.18 -20.30 6.45
CA LYS A 602 19.00 -20.94 7.75
C LYS A 602 17.75 -20.37 8.40
N ILE A 603 16.92 -21.22 8.97
CA ILE A 603 15.67 -20.87 9.66
C ILE A 603 15.71 -21.44 11.07
N ASN A 604 15.45 -20.60 12.06
CA ASN A 604 15.25 -21.00 13.44
C ASN A 604 13.74 -21.19 13.70
N PRO A 605 13.24 -22.44 13.74
CA PRO A 605 11.81 -22.71 13.89
C PRO A 605 11.28 -22.39 15.30
N THR A 606 12.15 -22.10 16.27
CA THR A 606 11.71 -21.69 17.61
C THR A 606 11.29 -20.22 17.68
N LYS A 607 11.69 -19.40 16.70
CA LYS A 607 11.34 -17.98 16.60
C LYS A 607 10.16 -17.76 15.65
N SER A 608 9.50 -16.61 15.77
CA SER A 608 8.39 -16.21 14.91
C SER A 608 8.70 -14.89 14.22
N VAL A 609 8.30 -14.76 12.94
CA VAL A 609 8.35 -13.47 12.24
C VAL A 609 7.39 -12.50 12.93
N TYR A 610 6.20 -12.97 13.28
CA TYR A 610 5.10 -12.13 13.69
C TYR A 610 5.17 -11.75 15.18
N SER A 611 5.20 -10.45 15.41
CA SER A 611 5.18 -9.83 16.74
C SER A 611 3.94 -10.23 17.56
N MET A 612 4.14 -10.37 18.88
CA MET A 612 3.06 -10.53 19.86
C MET A 612 2.50 -9.19 20.35
N VAL A 613 3.17 -8.09 20.00
CA VAL A 613 2.78 -6.75 20.42
C VAL A 613 1.60 -6.30 19.55
N PRO A 614 0.47 -5.89 20.17
CA PRO A 614 -0.67 -5.39 19.43
C PRO A 614 -0.33 -4.05 18.74
N PRO A 615 -0.94 -3.74 17.59
CA PRO A 615 -0.73 -2.47 16.92
C PRO A 615 -1.29 -1.31 17.75
N ILE A 616 -0.59 -0.18 17.76
CA ILE A 616 -1.04 1.05 18.43
C ILE A 616 -1.79 1.90 17.42
N ILE A 617 -3.05 2.24 17.70
CA ILE A 617 -3.87 3.05 16.79
C ILE A 617 -3.55 4.53 17.00
N VAL A 618 -3.39 5.26 15.89
CA VAL A 618 -3.24 6.72 15.87
C VAL A 618 -4.17 7.28 14.80
N PHE A 619 -5.00 8.26 15.16
CA PHE A 619 -5.76 9.04 14.19
C PHE A 619 -4.84 10.08 13.55
N GLU A 620 -4.83 10.12 12.22
CA GLU A 620 -3.93 11.00 11.49
C GLU A 620 -4.55 12.36 11.23
N ASP A 621 -5.79 12.36 10.74
CA ASP A 621 -6.51 13.56 10.33
C ASP A 621 -8.03 13.32 10.23
N LEU A 622 -8.79 14.41 10.31
CA LEU A 622 -10.23 14.47 10.14
C LEU A 622 -10.57 15.48 9.05
N GLN A 623 -11.15 15.00 7.95
CA GLN A 623 -11.50 15.82 6.80
C GLN A 623 -13.01 15.95 6.66
N MET A 624 -13.46 17.12 6.23
CA MET A 624 -14.86 17.39 5.90
C MET A 624 -14.96 17.57 4.38
N PHE A 625 -15.84 16.81 3.73
CA PHE A 625 -15.94 16.80 2.26
C PHE A 625 -14.59 16.53 1.56
N SER A 626 -13.74 15.70 2.18
CA SER A 626 -12.36 15.40 1.71
C SER A 626 -11.42 16.61 1.66
N GLU A 627 -11.73 17.67 2.40
CA GLU A 627 -10.87 18.83 2.60
C GLU A 627 -10.48 18.99 4.07
N ASP A 628 -9.35 19.65 4.32
CA ASP A 628 -8.88 20.00 5.66
C ASP A 628 -9.90 20.91 6.35
N PHE A 629 -10.22 20.61 7.61
CA PHE A 629 -11.24 21.33 8.36
C PHE A 629 -10.69 21.81 9.73
N PRO A 630 -10.84 23.10 10.08
CA PRO A 630 -10.37 23.64 11.35
C PRO A 630 -11.31 23.23 12.50
N TRP A 631 -11.24 21.97 12.91
CA TRP A 631 -12.06 21.41 13.98
C TRP A 631 -11.77 22.05 15.35
N GLU A 632 -10.67 22.80 15.51
CA GLU A 632 -10.35 23.53 16.74
C GLU A 632 -11.45 24.54 17.12
N ASP A 633 -12.13 25.12 16.14
CA ASP A 633 -13.22 26.09 16.36
C ASP A 633 -14.51 25.42 16.87
N TYR A 634 -14.61 24.09 16.76
CA TYR A 634 -15.81 23.29 17.02
C TYR A 634 -15.61 22.24 18.12
N SER A 635 -14.49 22.29 18.83
CA SER A 635 -14.13 21.32 19.88
C SER A 635 -13.71 22.01 21.17
N GLU A 636 -13.76 21.28 22.29
CA GLU A 636 -13.33 21.80 23.60
C GLU A 636 -11.81 21.68 23.83
N GLY A 637 -11.10 21.03 22.90
CA GLY A 637 -9.67 20.80 22.96
C GLY A 637 -9.28 19.49 22.27
N ILE A 638 -8.05 19.03 22.54
CA ILE A 638 -7.51 17.77 22.00
C ILE A 638 -7.28 16.82 23.16
N ASP A 639 -7.75 15.59 23.02
CA ASP A 639 -7.41 14.55 23.97
C ASP A 639 -5.94 14.16 23.80
N LYS A 640 -5.17 14.29 24.89
CA LYS A 640 -3.71 14.09 24.88
C LYS A 640 -3.29 12.66 24.56
N LYS A 641 -4.20 11.69 24.64
CA LYS A 641 -3.93 10.26 24.45
C LYS A 641 -4.38 9.77 23.07
N SER A 642 -5.54 10.20 22.59
CA SER A 642 -6.15 9.74 21.33
C SER A 642 -5.92 10.68 20.15
N HIS A 643 -5.42 11.90 20.39
CA HIS A 643 -5.22 12.96 19.38
C HIS A 643 -6.48 13.48 18.71
N LEU A 644 -7.64 13.13 19.25
CA LEU A 644 -8.93 13.51 18.71
C LEU A 644 -9.47 14.77 19.38
N PRO A 645 -10.31 15.55 18.68
CA PRO A 645 -11.02 16.66 19.29
C PRO A 645 -11.97 16.14 20.38
N ILE A 646 -11.92 16.79 21.55
CA ILE A 646 -12.83 16.53 22.66
C ILE A 646 -14.15 17.22 22.36
N ASN A 647 -15.27 16.47 22.46
CA ASN A 647 -16.62 16.99 22.29
C ASN A 647 -16.83 17.77 20.98
N LEU A 648 -16.40 17.20 19.84
CA LEU A 648 -16.55 17.84 18.54
C LEU A 648 -18.04 18.05 18.18
N GLN A 649 -18.46 19.31 18.04
CA GLN A 649 -19.83 19.69 17.69
C GLN A 649 -19.88 20.31 16.29
N LEU A 650 -20.33 19.52 15.33
CA LEU A 650 -20.40 19.92 13.93
C LEU A 650 -21.76 20.52 13.58
N PRO A 651 -21.79 21.68 12.90
CA PRO A 651 -23.00 22.21 12.29
C PRO A 651 -23.64 21.23 11.29
N SER A 652 -24.96 21.33 11.09
CA SER A 652 -25.73 20.42 10.23
C SER A 652 -25.29 20.33 8.75
N ASN A 653 -24.46 21.26 8.28
CA ASN A 653 -23.89 21.29 6.94
C ASN A 653 -22.55 20.54 6.82
N TYR A 654 -21.91 20.19 7.93
CA TYR A 654 -20.68 19.38 7.96
C TYR A 654 -21.03 17.94 8.32
N ASN A 655 -21.62 17.24 7.35
CA ASN A 655 -22.13 15.88 7.53
C ASN A 655 -21.50 14.84 6.60
N HIS A 656 -20.44 15.22 5.89
CA HIS A 656 -19.57 14.30 5.16
C HIS A 656 -18.22 14.27 5.84
N ILE A 657 -17.90 13.16 6.50
CA ILE A 657 -16.75 13.03 7.40
C ILE A 657 -15.85 11.92 6.88
N THR A 658 -14.57 12.24 6.74
CA THR A 658 -13.52 11.28 6.42
C THR A 658 -12.56 11.21 7.60
N ILE A 659 -12.39 10.01 8.16
CA ILE A 659 -11.51 9.75 9.31
C ILE A 659 -10.31 8.95 8.80
N ASN A 660 -9.12 9.56 8.87
CA ASN A 660 -7.86 8.91 8.51
C ASN A 660 -7.18 8.37 9.79
N PHE A 661 -6.71 7.13 9.75
CA PHE A 661 -6.13 6.46 10.91
C PHE A 661 -5.03 5.48 10.49
N VAL A 662 -4.07 5.23 11.37
CA VAL A 662 -2.99 4.26 11.15
C VAL A 662 -2.81 3.38 12.38
N GLY A 663 -2.60 2.09 12.15
CA GLY A 663 -2.11 1.16 13.14
C GLY A 663 -0.60 1.10 13.04
N ILE A 664 0.11 1.48 14.10
CA ILE A 664 1.57 1.44 14.15
C ILE A 664 2.00 0.03 14.59
N SER A 665 2.60 -0.70 13.66
CA SER A 665 3.25 -2.00 13.86
C SER A 665 4.42 -2.09 12.87
N MET A 666 5.65 -2.02 13.39
CA MET A 666 6.87 -2.00 12.56
C MET A 666 7.20 -3.38 11.97
N ASN A 667 6.66 -4.46 12.52
CA ASN A 667 6.75 -5.82 12.06
C ASN A 667 5.70 -6.08 10.96
N VAL A 668 6.17 -6.23 9.71
CA VAL A 668 5.35 -6.51 8.52
C VAL A 668 4.15 -5.53 8.38
N PRO A 669 4.41 -4.21 8.25
CA PRO A 669 3.37 -3.18 8.28
C PRO A 669 2.35 -3.29 7.13
N SER A 670 2.70 -3.92 6.02
CA SER A 670 1.81 -4.14 4.88
C SER A 670 0.67 -5.12 5.16
N LYS A 671 0.70 -5.87 6.28
CA LYS A 671 -0.33 -6.85 6.65
C LYS A 671 -1.21 -6.40 7.82
N ILE A 672 -1.14 -5.12 8.19
CA ILE A 672 -2.04 -4.53 9.18
C ILE A 672 -3.43 -4.40 8.56
N ARG A 673 -4.44 -4.83 9.31
CA ARG A 673 -5.85 -4.75 8.89
C ARG A 673 -6.69 -4.07 9.95
N TYR A 674 -7.74 -3.42 9.51
CA TYR A 674 -8.61 -2.58 10.33
C TYR A 674 -10.03 -3.09 10.26
N LYS A 675 -10.75 -2.93 11.36
CA LYS A 675 -12.22 -3.00 11.37
C LYS A 675 -12.73 -1.84 12.19
N TRP A 676 -13.81 -1.24 11.74
CA TRP A 676 -14.41 -0.09 12.39
C TRP A 676 -15.93 -0.16 12.32
N LYS A 677 -16.59 0.65 13.13
CA LYS A 677 -18.03 0.91 13.07
C LYS A 677 -18.33 2.33 13.54
N LEU A 678 -19.42 2.90 13.04
CA LEU A 678 -19.97 4.16 13.56
C LEU A 678 -21.22 3.89 14.41
N ILE A 679 -21.05 3.85 15.73
CA ILE A 679 -22.15 3.68 16.67
C ILE A 679 -23.06 4.91 16.57
N GLY A 680 -24.37 4.68 16.44
CA GLY A 680 -25.37 5.71 16.13
C GLY A 680 -25.76 5.75 14.65
N TYR A 681 -25.03 5.05 13.78
CA TYR A 681 -25.32 4.88 12.36
C TYR A 681 -25.40 3.40 11.93
N GLU A 682 -24.50 2.56 12.45
CA GLU A 682 -24.36 1.13 12.09
C GLU A 682 -24.40 0.22 13.33
N GLU A 683 -24.90 -1.01 13.17
CA GLU A 683 -24.94 -2.03 14.25
C GLU A 683 -23.71 -2.94 14.29
N TYR A 684 -23.14 -3.29 13.12
CA TYR A 684 -22.06 -4.25 12.97
C TYR A 684 -20.75 -3.60 12.53
N TYR A 685 -19.61 -4.25 12.83
CA TYR A 685 -18.31 -3.84 12.31
C TYR A 685 -18.20 -4.12 10.81
N HIS A 686 -17.54 -3.20 10.10
CA HIS A 686 -17.06 -3.45 8.74
C HIS A 686 -16.11 -4.67 8.71
N PRO A 687 -16.10 -5.46 7.62
CA PRO A 687 -15.13 -6.53 7.43
C PRO A 687 -13.69 -6.02 7.56
N LEU A 688 -12.76 -6.91 7.91
CA LEU A 688 -11.34 -6.58 7.96
C LEU A 688 -10.86 -6.03 6.62
N SER A 689 -10.39 -4.79 6.62
CA SER A 689 -9.91 -4.06 5.46
C SER A 689 -8.47 -3.60 5.65
N GLU A 690 -7.72 -3.46 4.56
CA GLU A 690 -6.37 -2.86 4.56
C GLU A 690 -6.43 -1.32 4.52
N ASN A 691 -7.62 -0.75 4.26
CA ASN A 691 -7.81 0.69 4.16
C ASN A 691 -7.66 1.39 5.52
N SER A 692 -6.80 2.40 5.56
CA SER A 692 -6.53 3.31 6.68
C SER A 692 -7.48 4.53 6.72
N GLN A 693 -8.63 4.44 6.06
CA GLN A 693 -9.58 5.54 5.91
C GLN A 693 -11.02 5.04 5.98
N ALA A 694 -11.85 5.74 6.75
CA ALA A 694 -13.30 5.54 6.80
C ALA A 694 -14.04 6.81 6.34
N ILE A 695 -14.96 6.65 5.39
CA ILE A 695 -15.71 7.75 4.78
C ILE A 695 -17.19 7.57 5.07
N TYR A 696 -17.82 8.58 5.68
CA TYR A 696 -19.26 8.62 5.94
C TYR A 696 -19.89 9.84 5.26
N SER A 697 -20.82 9.57 4.35
CA SER A 697 -21.52 10.59 3.58
C SER A 697 -22.90 10.88 4.14
N ASN A 698 -23.27 12.16 4.22
CA ASN A 698 -24.62 12.62 4.53
C ASN A 698 -25.18 12.11 5.87
N LEU A 699 -24.35 12.13 6.92
CA LEU A 699 -24.76 11.68 8.25
C LEU A 699 -25.94 12.53 8.78
N PRO A 700 -26.99 11.90 9.33
CA PRO A 700 -28.09 12.65 9.93
C PRO A 700 -27.65 13.39 11.21
N PRO A 701 -28.41 14.39 11.69
CA PRO A 701 -28.13 15.01 12.98
C PRO A 701 -28.27 14.01 14.14
N GLY A 702 -27.23 13.87 14.95
CA GLY A 702 -27.16 12.88 16.03
C GLY A 702 -25.79 12.83 16.70
N ASP A 703 -25.70 12.00 17.72
CA ASP A 703 -24.46 11.74 18.46
C ASP A 703 -23.85 10.44 17.90
N TYR A 704 -22.56 10.47 17.58
CA TYR A 704 -21.86 9.37 16.95
C TYR A 704 -20.60 8.99 17.71
N ILE A 705 -20.28 7.70 17.72
CA ILE A 705 -19.04 7.17 18.26
C ILE A 705 -18.38 6.28 17.20
N PHE A 706 -17.29 6.75 16.62
CA PHE A 706 -16.46 5.95 15.71
C PHE A 706 -15.55 5.04 16.54
N SER A 707 -15.68 3.73 16.36
CA SER A 707 -14.92 2.71 17.10
C SER A 707 -14.02 1.95 16.14
N LEU A 708 -12.71 1.97 16.37
CA LEU A 708 -11.70 1.38 15.50
C LEU A 708 -10.89 0.30 16.24
N GLN A 709 -10.61 -0.80 15.54
CA GLN A 709 -9.67 -1.82 15.97
C GLN A 709 -8.68 -2.15 14.84
N ALA A 710 -7.40 -2.15 15.16
CA ALA A 710 -6.34 -2.58 14.27
C ALA A 710 -5.88 -4.00 14.65
N VAL A 711 -5.50 -4.78 13.65
CA VAL A 711 -5.06 -6.16 13.76
C VAL A 711 -3.73 -6.30 13.03
N ASN A 712 -2.69 -6.74 13.73
CA ASN A 712 -1.37 -6.93 13.13
C ASN A 712 -1.31 -8.19 12.22
N ALA A 713 -0.17 -8.42 11.58
CA ALA A 713 0.07 -9.56 10.70
C ALA A 713 -0.17 -10.93 11.37
N ARG A 714 -0.04 -11.01 12.70
CA ARG A 714 -0.30 -12.24 13.47
C ARG A 714 -1.79 -12.56 13.62
N GLY A 715 -2.65 -11.54 13.51
CA GLY A 715 -4.06 -11.62 13.89
C GLY A 715 -4.35 -11.13 15.31
N ILE A 716 -3.37 -10.51 16.00
CA ILE A 716 -3.60 -9.92 17.33
C ILE A 716 -4.19 -8.52 17.14
N ALA A 717 -5.35 -8.32 17.75
CA ALA A 717 -6.06 -7.06 17.71
C ALA A 717 -5.60 -6.12 18.84
N SER A 718 -5.76 -4.81 18.64
CA SER A 718 -5.53 -3.82 19.70
C SER A 718 -6.44 -4.11 20.92
N PRO A 719 -5.93 -4.04 22.15
CA PRO A 719 -6.65 -4.47 23.36
C PRO A 719 -7.85 -3.58 23.72
N ILE A 720 -7.84 -2.32 23.26
CA ILE A 720 -8.91 -1.35 23.43
C ILE A 720 -9.29 -0.86 22.04
N ASN A 721 -10.59 -0.69 21.79
CA ASN A 721 -11.05 0.05 20.62
C ASN A 721 -10.77 1.53 20.87
N GLU A 722 -10.04 2.18 19.98
CA GLU A 722 -9.93 3.62 20.06
C GLU A 722 -11.24 4.23 19.56
N GLU A 723 -11.85 5.06 20.40
CA GLU A 723 -13.17 5.62 20.17
C GLU A 723 -13.09 7.13 20.00
N PHE A 724 -13.78 7.63 18.97
CA PHE A 724 -13.91 9.04 18.68
C PHE A 724 -15.37 9.46 18.74
N GLN A 725 -15.70 10.45 19.58
CA GLN A 725 -17.05 10.95 19.74
C GLN A 725 -17.22 12.30 19.04
N PHE A 726 -18.29 12.44 18.24
CA PHE A 726 -18.67 13.71 17.64
C PHE A 726 -20.20 13.82 17.52
N THR A 727 -20.69 15.03 17.45
CA THR A 727 -22.13 15.33 17.34
C THR A 727 -22.40 16.18 16.11
N ILE A 728 -23.43 15.82 15.34
CA ILE A 728 -23.94 16.66 14.25
C ILE A 728 -25.20 17.37 14.73
N GLU A 729 -25.15 18.70 14.81
CA GLU A 729 -26.25 19.51 15.33
C GLU A 729 -27.50 19.42 14.44
N LYS A 730 -28.67 19.48 15.10
CA LYS A 730 -29.96 19.63 14.43
C LYS A 730 -30.11 21.05 13.88
N LYS A 731 -30.63 21.18 12.66
CA LYS A 731 -31.03 22.48 12.08
C LYS A 731 -31.93 23.24 13.08
N PHE A 732 -31.78 24.57 13.18
CA PHE A 732 -32.44 25.40 14.19
C PHE A 732 -33.96 25.14 14.35
N PHE A 733 -34.70 24.96 13.25
CA PHE A 733 -36.15 24.69 13.25
C PHE A 733 -36.55 23.27 13.74
N GLN A 734 -35.59 22.37 13.91
CA GLN A 734 -35.80 21.01 14.39
C GLN A 734 -35.65 20.91 15.92
N LYS A 735 -35.18 21.96 16.61
CA LYS A 735 -35.11 22.01 18.08
C LYS A 735 -36.53 22.02 18.67
N ARG A 736 -36.80 21.16 19.68
CA ARG A 736 -38.15 21.00 20.28
C ARG A 736 -38.69 22.31 20.87
N SER A 737 -37.83 23.14 21.44
CA SER A 737 -38.17 24.46 21.97
C SER A 737 -38.66 25.44 20.88
N VAL A 738 -37.98 25.46 19.74
CA VAL A 738 -38.36 26.31 18.59
C VAL A 738 -39.68 25.83 17.98
N ARG A 739 -39.88 24.51 17.85
CA ARG A 739 -41.18 23.96 17.43
C ARG A 739 -42.31 24.33 18.40
N ALA A 740 -42.07 24.26 19.71
CA ALA A 740 -43.07 24.68 20.69
C ALA A 740 -43.43 26.16 20.55
N ILE A 741 -42.44 27.04 20.31
CA ILE A 741 -42.67 28.48 20.08
C ILE A 741 -43.44 28.71 18.77
N ILE A 742 -43.07 28.05 17.67
CA ILE A 742 -43.79 28.16 16.40
C ILE A 742 -45.23 27.66 16.56
N THR A 743 -45.44 26.54 17.27
CA THR A 743 -46.77 25.98 17.52
C THR A 743 -47.59 26.94 18.39
N LEU A 744 -46.98 27.54 19.42
CA LEU A 744 -47.61 28.56 20.26
C LEU A 744 -47.98 29.81 19.43
N LEU A 745 -47.11 30.28 18.54
CA LEU A 745 -47.39 31.40 17.65
C LEU A 745 -48.53 31.08 16.69
N ILE A 746 -48.61 29.85 16.16
CA ILE A 746 -49.72 29.39 15.33
C ILE A 746 -51.02 29.35 16.15
N VAL A 747 -50.99 28.84 17.38
CA VAL A 747 -52.17 28.82 18.28
C VAL A 747 -52.62 30.23 18.63
N ILE A 748 -51.70 31.15 18.94
CA ILE A 748 -52.01 32.57 19.19
C ILE A 748 -52.57 33.21 17.92
N PHE A 749 -52.03 32.88 16.74
CA PHE A 749 -52.53 33.39 15.47
C PHE A 749 -53.93 32.87 15.15
N ILE A 750 -54.21 31.59 15.39
CA ILE A 750 -55.55 30.99 15.26
C ILE A 750 -56.51 31.63 16.27
N PHE A 751 -56.07 31.81 17.52
CA PHE A 751 -56.87 32.47 18.56
C PHE A 751 -57.15 33.95 18.20
N TYR A 752 -56.17 34.64 17.64
CA TYR A 752 -56.34 35.99 17.12
C TYR A 752 -57.31 36.04 15.94
N LEU A 753 -57.21 35.11 14.98
CA LEU A 753 -58.14 35.01 13.86
C LEU A 753 -59.57 34.71 14.35
N PHE A 754 -59.72 33.80 15.31
CA PHE A 754 -60.99 33.46 15.96
C PHE A 754 -61.59 34.65 16.72
N TYR A 755 -60.77 35.34 17.52
CA TYR A 755 -61.16 36.56 18.22
C TYR A 755 -61.55 37.68 17.25
N SER A 756 -60.82 37.82 16.12
CA SER A 756 -61.16 38.79 15.07
C SER A 756 -62.49 38.45 14.38
N SER A 757 -62.80 37.16 14.20
CA SER A 757 -64.04 36.68 13.59
C SER A 757 -65.25 36.99 14.47
N LEU A 758 -65.14 36.74 15.78
CA LEU A 758 -66.17 37.09 16.78
C LEU A 758 -66.40 38.60 16.90
N ARG A 759 -65.34 39.40 16.72
CA ARG A 759 -65.44 40.88 16.70
C ARG A 759 -66.16 41.38 15.44
N LYS A 760 -65.96 40.72 14.29
CA LYS A 760 -66.62 41.05 13.01
C LYS A 760 -68.13 40.81 13.04
N GLU A 761 -68.62 39.83 13.80
CA GLU A 761 -70.06 39.61 13.95
C GLU A 761 -70.75 40.67 14.84
N ARG A 762 -70.08 41.14 15.90
CA ARG A 762 -70.60 42.23 16.75
C ARG A 762 -70.69 43.55 16.00
N ILE A 763 -69.70 43.85 15.16
CA ILE A 763 -69.65 45.10 14.39
C ILE A 763 -70.67 45.10 13.23
N LYS A 764 -70.99 43.94 12.63
CA LYS A 764 -72.00 43.82 11.54
C LYS A 764 -73.44 44.09 11.98
N LYS A 765 -73.78 43.91 13.26
CA LYS A 765 -75.11 44.21 13.80
C LYS A 765 -75.37 45.70 13.99
N ASP A 766 -74.32 46.50 14.20
CA ASP A 766 -74.42 47.95 14.45
C ASP A 766 -74.18 48.80 13.19
N THR A 767 -73.75 48.20 12.06
CA THR A 767 -73.34 48.91 10.82
C THR A 767 -74.31 48.75 9.63
N LEU A 768 -75.62 48.62 9.89
CA LEU A 768 -76.66 48.72 8.85
C LEU A 768 -77.46 50.03 8.91
N GLN A 769 -77.28 50.85 9.95
CA GLN A 769 -78.08 52.08 10.16
C GLN A 769 -77.31 53.40 9.91
N GLN A 770 -75.99 53.36 9.69
CA GLN A 770 -75.14 54.57 9.54
C GLN A 770 -74.11 54.39 8.42
N LYS A 771 -74.58 54.33 7.16
CA LYS A 771 -73.71 54.22 5.99
C LYS A 771 -74.29 54.90 4.74
N VAL A 772 -74.98 56.03 4.93
CA VAL A 772 -75.41 56.89 3.83
C VAL A 772 -74.55 58.16 3.69
N ASP A 773 -73.87 58.61 4.73
CA ASP A 773 -73.15 59.88 4.65
C ASP A 773 -71.63 59.71 4.82
N GLU A 774 -70.90 60.18 3.80
CA GLU A 774 -69.55 60.74 3.91
C GLU A 774 -68.39 59.76 4.17
N ARG A 775 -68.22 58.77 3.31
CA ARG A 775 -67.27 58.79 2.18
C ARG A 775 -66.72 60.18 1.74
N THR A 776 -66.12 60.98 2.63
CA THR A 776 -65.49 62.26 2.22
C THR A 776 -64.24 62.69 3.02
N GLN A 777 -63.41 61.77 3.54
CA GLN A 777 -62.07 62.18 4.03
C GLN A 777 -61.01 61.06 4.17
N GLU A 778 -61.00 60.07 3.29
CA GLU A 778 -60.09 58.91 3.40
C GLU A 778 -58.74 59.06 2.66
N PHE A 779 -58.39 60.25 2.15
CA PHE A 779 -57.23 60.42 1.24
C PHE A 779 -55.95 61.04 1.83
N ARG A 780 -55.72 60.97 3.16
CA ARG A 780 -54.49 61.58 3.75
C ARG A 780 -53.53 60.67 4.52
N ASN A 781 -53.88 59.43 4.90
CA ASN A 781 -52.97 58.58 5.70
C ASN A 781 -52.47 57.30 5.02
N GLU A 782 -52.74 57.08 3.73
CA GLU A 782 -52.21 55.92 2.99
C GLU A 782 -50.77 56.12 2.46
N ARG A 783 -50.26 57.37 2.40
CA ARG A 783 -48.96 57.68 1.78
C ARG A 783 -47.71 57.34 2.61
N GLU A 784 -47.81 57.16 3.93
CA GLU A 784 -46.63 56.87 4.77
C GLU A 784 -46.34 55.37 4.93
N LYS A 785 -47.35 54.51 4.89
CA LYS A 785 -47.16 53.04 4.99
C LYS A 785 -46.64 52.43 3.70
N VAL A 786 -46.99 53.01 2.55
CA VAL A 786 -46.51 52.56 1.23
C VAL A 786 -45.02 52.89 1.04
N GLN A 787 -44.52 53.99 1.60
CA GLN A 787 -43.11 54.37 1.45
C GLN A 787 -42.16 53.46 2.26
N LYS A 788 -42.50 53.14 3.52
CA LYS A 788 -41.68 52.24 4.36
C LYS A 788 -41.63 50.80 3.86
N ALA A 789 -42.72 50.30 3.28
CA ALA A 789 -42.74 48.96 2.67
C ALA A 789 -41.92 48.89 1.37
N LYS A 790 -41.78 50.00 0.65
CA LYS A 790 -40.99 50.09 -0.59
C LYS A 790 -39.49 50.02 -0.32
N ASP A 791 -39.02 50.69 0.74
CA ASP A 791 -37.60 50.72 1.13
C ASP A 791 -37.11 49.35 1.67
N GLU A 792 -37.97 48.58 2.35
CA GLU A 792 -37.66 47.20 2.79
C GLU A 792 -37.65 46.19 1.63
N ILE A 793 -38.51 46.39 0.63
CA ILE A 793 -38.55 45.55 -0.58
C ILE A 793 -37.33 45.82 -1.46
N GLU A 794 -36.89 47.07 -1.60
CA GLU A 794 -35.67 47.41 -2.35
C GLU A 794 -34.41 46.81 -1.71
N LYS A 795 -34.25 46.87 -0.39
CA LYS A 795 -33.12 46.23 0.32
C LYS A 795 -33.07 44.72 0.12
N LYS A 796 -34.21 44.03 0.20
CA LYS A 796 -34.28 42.58 -0.05
C LYS A 796 -34.04 42.22 -1.53
N SER A 797 -34.49 43.07 -2.46
CA SER A 797 -34.24 42.86 -3.89
C SER A 797 -32.76 42.98 -4.27
N TYR A 798 -32.01 43.87 -3.60
CA TYR A 798 -30.58 44.04 -3.84
C TYR A 798 -29.77 42.83 -3.35
N GLN A 799 -30.11 42.29 -2.18
CA GLN A 799 -29.47 41.08 -1.64
C GLN A 799 -29.79 39.81 -2.47
N LEU A 800 -31.03 39.70 -2.98
CA LEU A 800 -31.43 38.62 -3.89
C LEU A 800 -30.70 38.71 -5.23
N LYS A 801 -30.48 39.92 -5.74
CA LYS A 801 -29.73 40.15 -6.98
C LYS A 801 -28.27 39.75 -6.81
N GLU A 802 -27.63 40.12 -5.70
CA GLU A 802 -26.22 39.78 -5.45
C GLU A 802 -25.99 38.27 -5.27
N ILE A 803 -26.92 37.55 -4.63
CA ILE A 803 -26.87 36.08 -4.51
C ILE A 803 -27.09 35.40 -5.86
N ASN A 804 -28.05 35.91 -6.66
CA ASN A 804 -28.33 35.37 -7.98
C ASN A 804 -27.16 35.62 -8.96
N ASP A 805 -26.53 36.79 -8.89
CA ASP A 805 -25.36 37.15 -9.71
C ASP A 805 -24.14 36.26 -9.37
N ARG A 806 -23.95 35.89 -8.10
CA ARG A 806 -22.89 34.93 -7.69
C ARG A 806 -23.18 33.50 -8.15
N MET A 807 -24.43 33.03 -8.02
CA MET A 807 -24.82 31.69 -8.49
C MET A 807 -24.73 31.58 -10.01
N GLN A 808 -25.13 32.62 -10.76
CA GLN A 808 -24.94 32.67 -12.21
C GLN A 808 -23.45 32.65 -12.59
N GLY A 809 -22.59 33.31 -11.82
CA GLY A 809 -21.14 33.24 -12.00
C GLY A 809 -20.57 31.82 -11.90
N SER A 810 -21.00 31.04 -10.89
CA SER A 810 -20.56 29.65 -10.71
C SER A 810 -21.09 28.70 -11.79
N ILE A 811 -22.35 28.88 -12.22
CA ILE A 811 -22.94 28.06 -13.29
C ILE A 811 -22.26 28.36 -14.63
N LYS A 812 -21.98 29.63 -14.93
CA LYS A 812 -21.24 30.04 -16.12
C LYS A 812 -19.81 29.51 -16.13
N TYR A 813 -19.18 29.43 -14.96
CA TYR A 813 -17.86 28.81 -14.83
C TYR A 813 -17.90 27.29 -15.09
N ALA A 814 -18.91 26.58 -14.56
CA ALA A 814 -19.12 25.16 -14.83
C ALA A 814 -19.39 24.90 -16.33
N ALA A 815 -20.18 25.76 -16.98
CA ALA A 815 -20.40 25.72 -18.43
C ALA A 815 -19.08 25.85 -19.22
N ASN A 816 -18.21 26.79 -18.85
CA ASN A 816 -16.91 26.96 -19.51
C ASN A 816 -16.01 25.70 -19.37
N ILE A 817 -16.05 25.01 -18.22
CA ILE A 817 -15.31 23.76 -18.03
C ILE A 817 -15.90 22.65 -18.89
N GLN A 818 -17.22 22.53 -18.90
CA GLN A 818 -17.92 21.54 -19.69
C GLN A 818 -17.62 21.73 -21.19
N ASP A 819 -17.71 22.96 -21.68
CA ASP A 819 -17.33 23.30 -23.05
C ASP A 819 -15.88 22.90 -23.34
N ALA A 820 -14.93 23.12 -22.43
CA ALA A 820 -13.54 22.72 -22.64
C ALA A 820 -13.33 21.20 -22.73
N ILE A 821 -14.16 20.39 -22.05
CA ILE A 821 -14.05 18.93 -22.02
C ILE A 821 -14.78 18.28 -23.21
N ILE A 822 -15.93 18.84 -23.59
CA ILE A 822 -16.87 18.24 -24.54
C ILE A 822 -16.71 18.85 -25.95
N SER A 823 -16.22 20.08 -26.08
CA SER A 823 -16.13 20.76 -27.38
C SER A 823 -15.29 19.96 -28.37
N CYS A 824 -15.94 19.56 -29.46
CA CYS A 824 -15.30 18.98 -30.63
C CYS A 824 -14.93 20.08 -31.65
N ASP A 825 -14.52 21.26 -31.17
CA ASP A 825 -14.37 22.48 -31.98
C ASP A 825 -13.38 22.26 -33.12
N GLY A 826 -13.97 22.07 -34.30
CA GLY A 826 -13.27 21.90 -35.56
C GLY A 826 -12.97 20.45 -35.97
N THR A 827 -13.21 19.41 -35.15
CA THR A 827 -12.97 18.00 -35.58
C THR A 827 -14.11 17.46 -36.43
N PHE A 828 -15.35 17.76 -36.08
CA PHE A 828 -16.53 17.33 -36.82
C PHE A 828 -16.58 17.86 -38.27
N PRO A 829 -16.52 19.18 -38.54
CA PRO A 829 -16.47 19.68 -39.92
C PRO A 829 -15.19 19.30 -40.67
N LYS A 830 -14.10 18.99 -39.94
CA LYS A 830 -12.86 18.44 -40.52
C LYS A 830 -12.95 16.97 -40.88
N LEU A 831 -13.92 16.20 -40.44
CA LEU A 831 -14.12 14.80 -40.85
C LEU A 831 -15.35 14.66 -41.76
N PHE A 832 -16.29 15.60 -41.67
CA PHE A 832 -17.50 15.67 -42.48
C PHE A 832 -17.71 17.10 -43.02
N PRO A 833 -17.07 17.50 -44.14
CA PRO A 833 -17.16 18.85 -44.69
C PRO A 833 -18.56 19.24 -45.12
N LYS A 834 -19.32 18.26 -45.61
CA LYS A 834 -20.74 18.38 -45.96
C LYS A 834 -21.58 17.96 -44.78
N SER A 835 -21.64 18.84 -43.77
CA SER A 835 -22.42 18.60 -42.56
C SER A 835 -22.97 19.88 -41.96
N PHE A 836 -23.91 19.73 -41.03
CA PHE A 836 -24.25 20.74 -40.03
C PHE A 836 -24.38 20.08 -38.66
N ASN A 837 -24.13 20.86 -37.62
CA ASN A 837 -24.47 20.54 -36.24
C ASN A 837 -25.34 21.68 -35.70
N LEU A 838 -26.62 21.40 -35.43
CA LEU A 838 -27.54 22.32 -34.81
C LEU A 838 -27.72 21.90 -33.35
N SER A 839 -27.19 22.69 -32.43
CA SER A 839 -27.37 22.51 -30.98
C SER A 839 -28.05 23.74 -30.38
N ILE A 840 -29.14 23.55 -29.65
CA ILE A 840 -29.83 24.61 -28.89
C ILE A 840 -30.01 24.09 -27.46
N THR A 841 -29.28 24.68 -26.52
CA THR A 841 -29.33 24.31 -25.10
C THR A 841 -30.50 24.98 -24.38
N LYS A 842 -31.14 24.26 -23.47
CA LYS A 842 -32.22 24.78 -22.59
C LYS A 842 -31.64 25.53 -21.39
N SER A 843 -30.50 25.08 -20.88
CA SER A 843 -29.78 25.66 -19.73
C SER A 843 -28.35 26.08 -20.08
N GLU A 844 -27.69 26.79 -19.16
CA GLU A 844 -26.28 27.21 -19.28
C GLU A 844 -25.30 26.02 -19.38
N VAL A 845 -25.68 24.84 -18.87
CA VAL A 845 -24.96 23.57 -19.03
C VAL A 845 -25.83 22.58 -19.82
N THR A 846 -25.21 21.79 -20.70
CA THR A 846 -25.90 20.89 -21.64
C THR A 846 -25.78 19.43 -21.21
N GLY A 847 -26.84 18.64 -21.36
CA GLY A 847 -26.76 17.18 -21.27
C GLY A 847 -26.32 16.56 -22.60
N ASP A 848 -26.75 17.16 -23.71
CA ASP A 848 -26.57 16.63 -25.05
C ASP A 848 -25.19 16.99 -25.61
N PHE A 849 -24.50 16.00 -26.19
CA PHE A 849 -23.21 16.22 -26.83
C PHE A 849 -22.89 15.26 -27.97
N ILE A 850 -21.95 15.69 -28.81
CA ILE A 850 -21.34 14.86 -29.85
C ILE A 850 -19.99 14.40 -29.36
N TRP A 851 -19.73 13.10 -29.49
CA TRP A 851 -18.41 12.54 -29.31
C TRP A 851 -17.87 12.03 -30.64
N ILE A 852 -16.68 12.50 -31.03
CA ILE A 852 -16.02 12.08 -32.26
C ILE A 852 -14.54 11.80 -32.01
N ARG A 853 -14.09 10.62 -32.44
CA ARG A 853 -12.67 10.22 -32.45
C ARG A 853 -12.37 9.43 -33.72
N GLU A 854 -11.16 9.57 -34.21
CA GLU A 854 -10.64 8.73 -35.29
C GLU A 854 -9.40 7.97 -34.82
N ASN A 855 -9.23 6.77 -35.35
CA ASN A 855 -7.98 6.03 -35.23
C ASN A 855 -7.45 5.68 -36.63
N SER A 856 -6.45 4.79 -36.72
CA SER A 856 -5.84 4.42 -38.00
C SER A 856 -6.82 3.80 -39.00
N LYS A 857 -7.91 3.16 -38.53
CA LYS A 857 -8.83 2.39 -39.37
C LYS A 857 -10.27 2.90 -39.36
N TYR A 858 -10.75 3.44 -38.24
CA TYR A 858 -12.15 3.78 -38.02
C TYR A 858 -12.34 5.25 -37.61
N ILE A 859 -13.51 5.79 -37.94
CA ILE A 859 -14.04 7.04 -37.40
C ILE A 859 -15.28 6.69 -36.58
N PHE A 860 -15.30 7.11 -35.32
CA PHE A 860 -16.41 6.91 -34.40
C PHE A 860 -17.13 8.25 -34.23
N LEU A 861 -18.43 8.28 -34.49
CA LEU A 861 -19.30 9.44 -34.28
C LEU A 861 -20.49 8.99 -33.43
N LEU A 862 -20.63 9.61 -32.26
CA LEU A 862 -21.70 9.34 -31.32
C LEU A 862 -22.50 10.62 -31.08
N LEU A 863 -23.83 10.52 -31.14
CA LEU A 863 -24.75 11.53 -30.61
C LEU A 863 -25.34 10.99 -29.31
N ILE A 864 -25.16 11.75 -28.23
CA ILE A 864 -25.50 11.34 -26.87
C ILE A 864 -26.50 12.36 -26.33
N ASP A 865 -27.66 11.87 -25.91
CA ASP A 865 -28.77 12.60 -25.32
C ASP A 865 -28.88 12.12 -23.86
N CYS A 866 -28.46 12.95 -22.90
CA CYS A 866 -28.49 12.58 -21.49
C CYS A 866 -29.88 12.84 -20.94
N THR A 867 -30.44 11.90 -20.17
CA THR A 867 -31.75 12.10 -19.56
C THR A 867 -31.70 13.20 -18.50
N ASN A 868 -32.78 13.99 -18.38
CA ASN A 868 -32.87 15.20 -17.57
C ASN A 868 -32.00 16.36 -18.11
N HIS A 869 -32.19 17.57 -17.58
CA HIS A 869 -31.49 18.78 -18.04
C HIS A 869 -30.80 19.50 -16.87
N GLY A 870 -29.85 20.38 -17.19
CA GLY A 870 -29.10 21.13 -16.19
C GLY A 870 -27.93 20.33 -15.59
N VAL A 871 -27.63 20.58 -14.32
CA VAL A 871 -26.40 20.09 -13.67
C VAL A 871 -26.26 18.56 -13.64
N PRO A 872 -27.29 17.75 -13.35
CA PRO A 872 -27.17 16.29 -13.36
C PRO A 872 -26.77 15.72 -14.72
N ALA A 873 -27.42 16.18 -15.79
CA ALA A 873 -27.11 15.78 -17.16
C ALA A 873 -25.70 16.22 -17.58
N ALA A 874 -25.26 17.40 -17.11
CA ALA A 874 -23.91 17.88 -17.35
C ALA A 874 -22.83 16.97 -16.71
N PHE A 875 -23.04 16.45 -15.51
CA PHE A 875 -22.11 15.48 -14.90
C PHE A 875 -22.05 14.17 -15.67
N ILE A 876 -23.22 13.66 -16.08
CA ILE A 876 -23.33 12.45 -16.89
C ILE A 876 -22.56 12.62 -18.20
N SER A 877 -22.70 13.77 -18.87
CA SER A 877 -21.98 14.06 -20.11
C SER A 877 -20.45 14.04 -19.95
N ILE A 878 -19.91 14.56 -18.84
CA ILE A 878 -18.47 14.57 -18.57
C ILE A 878 -17.95 13.14 -18.31
N VAL A 879 -18.67 12.36 -17.48
CA VAL A 879 -18.30 10.97 -17.18
C VAL A 879 -18.39 10.11 -18.44
N GLY A 880 -19.46 10.26 -19.23
CA GLY A 880 -19.64 9.56 -20.50
C GLY A 880 -18.54 9.84 -21.51
N ASN A 881 -18.16 11.12 -21.67
CA ASN A 881 -17.08 11.55 -22.56
C ASN A 881 -15.75 10.85 -22.22
N GLN A 882 -15.40 10.80 -20.92
CA GLN A 882 -14.18 10.14 -20.45
C GLN A 882 -14.22 8.62 -20.65
N LEU A 883 -15.32 7.96 -20.30
CA LEU A 883 -15.47 6.52 -20.48
C LEU A 883 -15.37 6.10 -21.95
N LEU A 884 -15.92 6.90 -22.87
CA LEU A 884 -15.80 6.65 -24.31
C LEU A 884 -14.34 6.75 -24.79
N ASP A 885 -13.58 7.73 -24.30
CA ASP A 885 -12.15 7.86 -24.61
C ASP A 885 -11.34 6.66 -24.10
N GLU A 886 -11.67 6.13 -22.92
CA GLU A 886 -11.04 4.92 -22.39
C GLU A 886 -11.39 3.68 -23.21
N LEU A 887 -12.68 3.46 -23.50
CA LEU A 887 -13.16 2.28 -24.20
C LEU A 887 -12.60 2.15 -25.63
N VAL A 888 -12.53 3.26 -26.37
CA VAL A 888 -12.01 3.25 -27.73
C VAL A 888 -10.47 3.19 -27.75
N ARG A 889 -9.80 3.74 -26.73
CA ARG A 889 -8.34 3.60 -26.58
C ARG A 889 -7.93 2.16 -26.26
N ASP A 890 -8.67 1.50 -25.37
CA ASP A 890 -8.37 0.13 -24.92
C ASP A 890 -8.74 -0.92 -25.96
N ASN A 891 -9.82 -0.67 -26.74
CA ASN A 891 -10.17 -1.52 -27.87
C ASN A 891 -10.46 -0.67 -29.14
N PRO A 892 -9.42 -0.32 -29.91
CA PRO A 892 -9.57 0.51 -31.12
C PRO A 892 -10.46 -0.10 -32.23
N ASN A 893 -10.71 -1.40 -32.18
CA ASN A 893 -11.52 -2.13 -33.18
C ASN A 893 -12.94 -2.47 -32.68
N ILE A 894 -13.34 -1.93 -31.53
CA ILE A 894 -14.65 -2.20 -30.90
C ILE A 894 -15.79 -1.90 -31.88
N ARG A 895 -16.79 -2.79 -31.94
CA ARG A 895 -18.01 -2.60 -32.74
C ARG A 895 -19.03 -1.77 -31.96
N SER A 896 -19.99 -1.15 -32.65
CA SER A 896 -20.90 -0.17 -32.07
C SER A 896 -21.75 -0.75 -30.93
N ALA A 897 -22.26 -1.98 -31.08
CA ALA A 897 -23.04 -2.63 -30.01
C ALA A 897 -22.19 -2.99 -28.78
N ASP A 898 -20.96 -3.46 -29.00
CA ASP A 898 -20.04 -3.80 -27.90
C ASP A 898 -19.61 -2.53 -27.16
N LEU A 899 -19.45 -1.42 -27.87
CA LEU A 899 -19.15 -0.11 -27.29
C LEU A 899 -20.29 0.35 -26.38
N LEU A 900 -21.54 0.22 -26.82
CA LEU A 900 -22.71 0.54 -25.99
C LEU A 900 -22.82 -0.38 -24.76
N THR A 901 -22.58 -1.68 -24.92
CA THR A 901 -22.63 -2.65 -23.81
C THR A 901 -21.60 -2.32 -22.74
N LYS A 902 -20.36 -2.03 -23.15
CA LYS A 902 -19.30 -1.66 -22.20
C LYS A 902 -19.52 -0.28 -21.58
N LEU A 903 -20.06 0.67 -22.36
CA LEU A 903 -20.41 1.99 -21.84
C LEU A 903 -21.50 1.88 -20.76
N ASP A 904 -22.51 1.03 -20.96
CA ASP A 904 -23.57 0.78 -19.97
C ASP A 904 -23.01 0.18 -18.68
N GLN A 905 -22.18 -0.87 -18.78
CA GLN A 905 -21.54 -1.50 -17.62
C GLN A 905 -20.65 -0.52 -16.85
N ASN A 906 -19.78 0.20 -17.55
CA ASN A 906 -18.85 1.13 -16.92
C ASN A 906 -19.57 2.36 -16.33
N LEU A 907 -20.63 2.85 -16.98
CA LEU A 907 -21.42 3.96 -16.46
C LEU A 907 -22.18 3.56 -15.19
N LYS A 908 -22.77 2.35 -15.14
CA LYS A 908 -23.42 1.81 -13.93
C LYS A 908 -22.45 1.67 -12.75
N ILE A 909 -21.22 1.22 -13.04
CA ILE A 909 -20.14 1.14 -12.04
C ILE A 909 -19.74 2.54 -11.57
N ALA A 910 -19.51 3.46 -12.50
CA ALA A 910 -19.10 4.84 -12.19
C ALA A 910 -20.14 5.59 -11.35
N LEU A 911 -21.43 5.35 -11.63
CA LEU A 911 -22.55 5.95 -10.90
C LEU A 911 -22.98 5.13 -9.65
N LYS A 912 -22.29 4.03 -9.33
CA LYS A 912 -22.58 3.13 -8.19
C LYS A 912 -24.05 2.69 -8.11
N ILE A 913 -24.63 2.33 -9.24
CA ILE A 913 -26.03 1.89 -9.31
C ILE A 913 -26.12 0.45 -8.80
N HIS A 914 -26.22 0.27 -7.48
CA HIS A 914 -26.60 -0.98 -6.82
C HIS A 914 -28.04 -0.87 -6.27
N GLU A 915 -28.71 -2.02 -6.11
CA GLU A 915 -30.16 -2.32 -6.02
C GLU A 915 -31.08 -1.43 -5.14
N ASN A 916 -30.62 -0.36 -4.49
CA ASN A 916 -31.43 0.49 -3.60
C ASN A 916 -31.43 2.00 -3.90
N ASN A 917 -30.80 2.47 -4.99
CA ASN A 917 -30.80 3.89 -5.35
C ASN A 917 -31.67 4.17 -6.58
N GLU A 918 -32.72 4.97 -6.42
CA GLU A 918 -33.57 5.53 -7.49
C GLU A 918 -32.84 6.63 -8.29
N ILE A 919 -31.63 6.37 -8.79
CA ILE A 919 -31.00 7.28 -9.77
C ILE A 919 -31.58 6.91 -11.14
N SER A 920 -32.47 7.76 -11.65
CA SER A 920 -33.17 7.56 -12.93
C SER A 920 -32.40 8.08 -14.15
N ASP A 921 -31.18 8.57 -13.96
CA ASP A 921 -30.47 9.33 -14.98
C ASP A 921 -29.51 8.44 -15.77
N GLY A 922 -29.65 8.43 -17.10
CA GLY A 922 -28.82 7.69 -18.05
C GLY A 922 -28.62 8.45 -19.36
N MET A 923 -28.23 7.73 -20.40
CA MET A 923 -27.94 8.30 -21.72
C MET A 923 -28.64 7.50 -22.83
N ASP A 924 -29.22 8.21 -23.78
CA ASP A 924 -29.67 7.66 -25.05
C ASP A 924 -28.63 7.99 -26.12
N VAL A 925 -28.14 6.97 -26.81
CA VAL A 925 -26.93 7.09 -27.66
C VAL A 925 -27.19 6.53 -29.04
N ALA A 926 -26.73 7.22 -30.08
CA ALA A 926 -26.60 6.69 -31.43
C ALA A 926 -25.12 6.63 -31.81
N VAL A 927 -24.64 5.45 -32.20
CA VAL A 927 -23.22 5.19 -32.52
C VAL A 927 -23.07 4.84 -33.98
N CYS A 928 -22.24 5.60 -34.69
CA CYS A 928 -21.82 5.33 -36.05
C CYS A 928 -20.31 5.10 -36.11
N ARG A 929 -19.88 3.92 -36.59
CA ARG A 929 -18.47 3.58 -36.82
C ARG A 929 -18.21 3.37 -38.31
N PHE A 930 -17.47 4.28 -38.92
CA PHE A 930 -17.09 4.25 -40.33
C PHE A 930 -15.72 3.62 -40.52
N GLU A 931 -15.56 2.75 -41.52
CA GLU A 931 -14.25 2.23 -41.94
C GLU A 931 -13.61 3.14 -42.99
N LYS A 932 -12.44 3.72 -42.68
CA LYS A 932 -11.77 4.71 -43.52
C LYS A 932 -11.48 4.16 -44.92
N GLY A 933 -11.80 4.95 -45.94
CA GLY A 933 -11.58 4.60 -47.35
C GLY A 933 -12.64 3.66 -47.94
N THR A 934 -13.61 3.22 -47.15
CA THR A 934 -14.75 2.39 -47.60
C THR A 934 -16.06 3.11 -47.28
N ARG A 935 -17.18 2.73 -47.89
CA ARG A 935 -18.51 3.25 -47.49
C ARG A 935 -19.20 2.38 -46.43
N ASN A 936 -18.41 1.58 -45.70
CA ASN A 936 -18.94 0.69 -44.68
C ASN A 936 -19.21 1.45 -43.38
N LEU A 937 -20.46 1.35 -42.91
CA LEU A 937 -20.94 1.89 -41.66
C LEU A 937 -21.43 0.75 -40.78
N ASN A 938 -20.90 0.67 -39.56
CA ASN A 938 -21.48 -0.13 -38.49
C ASN A 938 -22.24 0.81 -37.53
N PHE A 939 -23.51 0.52 -37.26
CA PHE A 939 -24.39 1.32 -36.40
C PHE A 939 -24.93 0.48 -35.24
N ALA A 940 -25.06 1.10 -34.07
CA ALA A 940 -25.88 0.62 -32.96
C ALA A 940 -26.52 1.81 -32.25
N GLY A 941 -27.69 1.62 -31.65
CA GLY A 941 -28.38 2.70 -30.94
C GLY A 941 -29.11 2.23 -29.69
N ALA A 942 -29.05 3.08 -28.67
CA ALA A 942 -29.81 3.05 -27.42
C ALA A 942 -30.88 4.16 -27.49
N ARG A 943 -32.12 3.81 -27.82
CA ARG A 943 -33.29 4.71 -28.07
C ARG A 943 -33.16 5.78 -29.16
N ARG A 944 -31.96 6.08 -29.66
CA ARG A 944 -31.72 7.02 -30.77
C ARG A 944 -31.58 6.29 -32.11
N PRO A 945 -32.47 6.54 -33.09
CA PRO A 945 -32.39 5.91 -34.40
C PRO A 945 -31.42 6.66 -35.33
N LEU A 946 -30.95 5.96 -36.36
CA LEU A 946 -30.26 6.58 -37.49
C LEU A 946 -31.25 6.77 -38.66
N ILE A 947 -31.27 7.96 -39.25
CA ILE A 947 -31.99 8.23 -40.50
C ILE A 947 -30.98 8.27 -41.64
N ILE A 948 -31.27 7.55 -42.71
CA ILE A 948 -30.49 7.55 -43.94
C ILE A 948 -31.44 7.96 -45.07
N ILE A 949 -31.03 8.93 -45.88
CA ILE A 949 -31.72 9.31 -47.11
C ILE A 949 -30.78 9.02 -48.28
N GLU A 950 -31.15 8.05 -49.10
CA GLU A 950 -30.40 7.61 -50.28
C GLU A 950 -31.40 7.25 -51.39
N ASN A 951 -31.06 7.51 -52.65
CA ASN A 951 -31.94 7.21 -53.81
C ASN A 951 -33.34 7.83 -53.73
N GLY A 952 -33.52 8.94 -53.01
CA GLY A 952 -34.81 9.59 -52.81
C GLY A 952 -35.76 8.88 -51.84
N GLU A 953 -35.30 7.86 -51.10
CA GLU A 953 -36.06 7.15 -50.07
C GLU A 953 -35.55 7.48 -48.66
N LEU A 954 -36.47 7.62 -47.70
CA LEU A 954 -36.13 7.75 -46.27
C LEU A 954 -36.12 6.38 -45.60
N LYS A 955 -34.96 5.97 -45.10
CA LYS A 955 -34.77 4.75 -44.30
C LYS A 955 -34.51 5.13 -42.84
N THR A 956 -35.26 4.53 -41.92
CA THR A 956 -34.98 4.62 -40.47
C THR A 956 -34.42 3.29 -39.99
N ILE A 957 -33.23 3.31 -39.42
CA ILE A 957 -32.68 2.18 -38.67
C ILE A 957 -33.15 2.30 -37.21
N LYS A 958 -33.93 1.32 -36.76
CA LYS A 958 -34.45 1.29 -35.39
C LYS A 958 -33.32 0.92 -34.42
N SER A 959 -33.32 1.58 -33.27
CA SER A 959 -32.45 1.28 -32.13
C SER A 959 -33.12 0.33 -31.14
N ASN A 960 -32.31 -0.25 -30.26
CA ASN A 960 -32.81 -1.00 -29.11
C ASN A 960 -33.48 -0.03 -28.11
N PHE A 961 -34.59 -0.43 -27.51
CA PHE A 961 -35.39 0.43 -26.62
C PHE A 961 -34.87 0.44 -25.17
N CYS A 962 -33.55 0.53 -25.01
CA CYS A 962 -32.84 0.61 -23.74
C CYS A 962 -31.98 1.88 -23.70
N SER A 963 -31.86 2.48 -22.52
CA SER A 963 -30.96 3.59 -22.24
C SER A 963 -29.71 3.05 -21.56
N ILE A 964 -28.57 3.71 -21.78
CA ILE A 964 -27.30 3.43 -21.13
C ILE A 964 -27.35 3.97 -19.70
N GLY A 965 -26.91 3.18 -18.72
CA GLY A 965 -26.83 3.60 -17.33
C GLY A 965 -28.11 3.40 -16.50
N ILE A 966 -29.18 2.83 -17.08
CA ILE A 966 -30.46 2.60 -16.37
C ILE A 966 -30.70 1.09 -16.17
N ILE A 967 -31.13 0.69 -14.98
CA ILE A 967 -31.55 -0.69 -14.69
C ILE A 967 -33.04 -0.85 -15.01
N PHE A 968 -33.37 -1.74 -15.96
CA PHE A 968 -34.75 -2.11 -16.27
C PHE A 968 -34.95 -3.61 -15.96
N ASN A 969 -35.78 -3.91 -14.95
CA ASN A 969 -36.29 -5.27 -14.65
C ASN A 969 -35.23 -6.39 -14.56
N ASP A 970 -34.03 -6.11 -14.01
CA ASP A 970 -32.93 -7.08 -13.83
C ASP A 970 -32.44 -7.78 -15.11
N VAL A 971 -32.76 -7.26 -16.30
CA VAL A 971 -32.27 -7.78 -17.58
C VAL A 971 -31.18 -6.86 -18.12
N GLU A 972 -29.98 -7.41 -18.38
CA GLU A 972 -28.92 -6.66 -19.04
C GLU A 972 -29.36 -6.19 -20.44
N PRO A 973 -29.14 -4.91 -20.79
CA PRO A 973 -29.52 -4.41 -22.10
C PRO A 973 -28.64 -5.04 -23.19
N SER A 974 -29.27 -5.63 -24.21
CA SER A 974 -28.60 -6.12 -25.41
C SER A 974 -28.73 -5.11 -26.56
N PHE A 975 -27.62 -4.82 -27.22
CA PHE A 975 -27.57 -3.93 -28.39
C PHE A 975 -27.27 -4.71 -29.66
N ASP A 976 -27.91 -4.34 -30.78
CA ASP A 976 -27.70 -4.98 -32.08
C ASP A 976 -26.73 -4.17 -32.94
N ASN A 977 -25.85 -4.88 -33.65
CA ASN A 977 -25.01 -4.28 -34.69
C ASN A 977 -25.74 -4.30 -36.03
N PHE A 978 -25.79 -3.16 -36.70
CA PHE A 978 -26.30 -3.03 -38.06
C PHE A 978 -25.17 -2.58 -39.00
N ASP A 979 -24.80 -3.42 -39.95
CA ASP A 979 -23.79 -3.09 -40.96
C ASP A 979 -24.47 -2.64 -42.27
N PHE A 980 -23.98 -1.54 -42.83
CA PHE A 980 -24.47 -0.94 -44.06
C PHE A 980 -23.30 -0.59 -44.98
N GLU A 981 -23.51 -0.70 -46.29
CA GLU A 981 -22.68 -0.03 -47.29
C GLU A 981 -23.48 1.15 -47.83
N LEU A 982 -22.96 2.37 -47.67
CA LEU A 982 -23.67 3.60 -48.03
C LEU A 982 -23.55 3.89 -49.53
N SER A 983 -24.62 4.43 -50.13
CA SER A 983 -24.55 5.00 -51.47
C SER A 983 -23.71 6.29 -51.51
N GLU A 984 -23.29 6.72 -52.70
CA GLU A 984 -22.49 7.94 -52.85
C GLU A 984 -23.28 9.22 -52.54
N ASP A 985 -24.61 9.19 -52.62
CA ASP A 985 -25.51 10.30 -52.33
C ASP A 985 -26.12 10.25 -50.92
N ALA A 986 -25.81 9.23 -50.12
CA ALA A 986 -26.41 9.02 -48.81
C ALA A 986 -26.19 10.21 -47.85
N ILE A 987 -27.29 10.74 -47.29
CA ILE A 987 -27.29 11.74 -46.23
C ILE A 987 -27.75 11.07 -44.94
N LEU A 988 -26.96 11.22 -43.87
CA LEU A 988 -27.22 10.64 -42.57
C LEU A 988 -27.67 11.73 -41.59
N TYR A 989 -28.68 11.41 -40.77
CA TYR A 989 -29.12 12.27 -39.69
C TYR A 989 -29.16 11.53 -38.35
N LEU A 990 -28.57 12.18 -37.34
CA LEU A 990 -28.66 11.82 -35.92
C LEU A 990 -29.33 12.98 -35.17
N PHE A 991 -30.17 12.69 -34.18
CA PHE A 991 -30.88 13.74 -33.44
C PHE A 991 -31.30 13.29 -32.03
N SER A 992 -31.32 14.23 -31.09
CA SER A 992 -31.94 14.11 -29.78
C SER A 992 -33.46 14.31 -29.86
N ASP A 993 -34.22 14.04 -28.80
CA ASP A 993 -35.69 14.13 -28.89
C ASP A 993 -36.22 15.55 -28.69
N GLY A 994 -35.39 16.50 -28.26
CA GLY A 994 -35.75 17.89 -27.97
C GLY A 994 -36.58 18.56 -29.06
N PHE A 995 -36.23 18.39 -30.33
CA PHE A 995 -37.00 18.96 -31.45
C PHE A 995 -38.41 18.33 -31.51
N SER A 996 -38.48 17.01 -31.36
CA SER A 996 -39.73 16.25 -31.49
C SER A 996 -40.64 16.33 -30.26
N SER A 997 -40.07 16.62 -29.09
CA SER A 997 -40.76 16.74 -27.80
C SER A 997 -41.25 18.16 -27.51
N GLN A 998 -40.75 19.18 -28.24
CA GLN A 998 -41.13 20.58 -28.06
C GLN A 998 -42.63 20.82 -28.26
N PHE A 999 -43.23 21.51 -27.29
CA PHE A 999 -44.61 21.96 -27.32
C PHE A 999 -44.74 23.32 -28.00
N ASN A 1000 -45.88 23.56 -28.65
CA ASN A 1000 -46.30 24.88 -29.13
C ASN A 1000 -47.23 25.59 -28.12
N ALA A 1001 -47.61 26.84 -28.39
CA ALA A 1001 -48.52 27.62 -27.54
C ALA A 1001 -49.91 27.00 -27.32
N LYS A 1002 -50.32 26.03 -28.16
CA LYS A 1002 -51.58 25.27 -28.05
C LYS A 1002 -51.45 23.98 -27.24
N GLY A 1003 -50.25 23.66 -26.74
CA GLY A 1003 -49.97 22.42 -26.00
C GLY A 1003 -49.76 21.19 -26.88
N GLU A 1004 -49.50 21.35 -28.17
CA GLU A 1004 -49.24 20.23 -29.10
C GLU A 1004 -47.74 19.99 -29.27
N LYS A 1005 -47.31 18.71 -29.24
CA LYS A 1005 -45.92 18.31 -29.53
C LYS A 1005 -45.63 18.25 -31.04
N PHE A 1006 -44.41 18.56 -31.47
CA PHE A 1006 -43.98 18.44 -32.87
C PHE A 1006 -44.03 16.99 -33.40
N LYS A 1007 -43.85 15.99 -32.54
CA LYS A 1007 -43.87 14.54 -32.85
C LYS A 1007 -42.74 14.07 -33.79
N LYS A 1008 -42.23 12.88 -33.52
CA LYS A 1008 -41.12 12.25 -34.29
C LYS A 1008 -41.45 12.05 -35.79
N VAL A 1009 -42.70 11.72 -36.13
CA VAL A 1009 -43.11 11.48 -37.53
C VAL A 1009 -43.05 12.77 -38.36
N GLN A 1010 -43.51 13.89 -37.81
CA GLN A 1010 -43.45 15.17 -38.52
C GLN A 1010 -42.01 15.64 -38.68
N PHE A 1011 -41.15 15.40 -37.67
CA PHE A 1011 -39.73 15.72 -37.73
C PHE A 1011 -38.99 14.95 -38.83
N LYS A 1012 -39.25 13.65 -38.98
CA LYS A 1012 -38.67 12.86 -40.07
C LYS A 1012 -39.10 13.36 -41.45
N ASN A 1013 -40.38 13.71 -41.61
CA ASN A 1013 -40.88 14.26 -42.86
C ASN A 1013 -40.26 15.64 -43.16
N LEU A 1014 -39.98 16.44 -42.13
CA LEU A 1014 -39.25 17.69 -42.26
C LEU A 1014 -37.82 17.45 -42.75
N LEU A 1015 -37.07 16.52 -42.14
CA LEU A 1015 -35.72 16.16 -42.58
C LEU A 1015 -35.71 15.67 -44.04
N PHE A 1016 -36.67 14.83 -44.42
CA PHE A 1016 -36.84 14.38 -45.80
C PHE A 1016 -37.11 15.52 -46.78
N LYS A 1017 -37.96 16.48 -46.40
CA LYS A 1017 -38.24 17.66 -47.22
C LYS A 1017 -37.01 18.56 -47.36
N LEU A 1018 -36.19 18.66 -46.33
CA LEU A 1018 -35.01 19.51 -46.30
C LEU A 1018 -33.78 18.86 -46.95
N SER A 1019 -33.75 17.53 -47.12
CA SER A 1019 -32.55 16.82 -47.59
C SER A 1019 -32.08 17.22 -48.99
N SER A 1020 -32.95 17.81 -49.81
CA SER A 1020 -32.60 18.34 -51.13
C SER A 1020 -31.90 19.71 -51.09
N LEU A 1021 -31.88 20.38 -49.94
CA LEU A 1021 -31.26 21.70 -49.76
C LEU A 1021 -29.78 21.55 -49.32
N PRO A 1022 -28.94 22.57 -49.54
CA PRO A 1022 -27.59 22.63 -48.95
C PRO A 1022 -27.62 22.52 -47.42
N PHE A 1023 -26.64 21.86 -46.79
CA PHE A 1023 -26.59 21.64 -45.33
C PHE A 1023 -26.75 22.93 -44.50
N THR A 1024 -26.20 24.06 -44.96
CA THR A 1024 -26.39 25.37 -44.31
C THR A 1024 -27.85 25.83 -44.34
N GLU A 1025 -28.54 25.64 -45.46
CA GLU A 1025 -29.97 25.96 -45.58
C GLU A 1025 -30.84 24.99 -44.79
N GLN A 1026 -30.46 23.71 -44.73
CA GLN A 1026 -31.12 22.74 -43.86
C GLN A 1026 -31.05 23.17 -42.39
N CYS A 1027 -29.86 23.55 -41.91
CA CYS A 1027 -29.64 24.04 -40.55
C CYS A 1027 -30.50 25.28 -40.24
N ASN A 1028 -30.49 26.28 -41.13
CA ASN A 1028 -31.29 27.50 -40.99
C ASN A 1028 -32.80 27.22 -41.02
N ALA A 1029 -33.24 26.31 -41.89
CA ALA A 1029 -34.65 25.90 -41.98
C ALA A 1029 -35.10 25.16 -40.72
N LEU A 1030 -34.26 24.29 -40.15
CA LEU A 1030 -34.53 23.60 -38.88
C LEU A 1030 -34.60 24.60 -37.73
N HIS A 1031 -33.61 25.49 -37.60
CA HIS A 1031 -33.58 26.52 -36.57
C HIS A 1031 -34.81 27.43 -36.63
N SER A 1032 -35.16 27.95 -37.82
CA SER A 1032 -36.33 28.81 -37.99
C SER A 1032 -37.66 28.07 -37.76
N THR A 1033 -37.76 26.78 -38.14
CA THR A 1033 -38.95 25.96 -37.88
C THR A 1033 -39.14 25.71 -36.38
N PHE A 1034 -38.05 25.45 -35.66
CA PHE A 1034 -38.09 25.25 -34.21
C PHE A 1034 -38.59 26.50 -33.47
N HIS A 1035 -38.01 27.68 -33.77
CA HIS A 1035 -38.43 28.93 -33.13
C HIS A 1035 -39.88 29.32 -33.46
N LYS A 1036 -40.31 29.10 -34.70
CA LYS A 1036 -41.71 29.32 -35.10
C LYS A 1036 -42.67 28.37 -34.39
N TRP A 1037 -42.28 27.11 -34.19
CA TRP A 1037 -43.12 26.13 -33.49
C TRP A 1037 -43.25 26.42 -32.00
N LYS A 1038 -42.16 26.89 -31.37
CA LYS A 1038 -42.13 27.19 -29.93
C LYS A 1038 -43.04 28.37 -29.55
N GLU A 1039 -43.18 29.39 -30.40
CA GLU A 1039 -44.13 30.51 -30.27
C GLU A 1039 -44.41 30.98 -28.82
N GLY A 1040 -43.37 31.45 -28.12
CA GLY A 1040 -43.50 32.04 -26.77
C GLY A 1040 -43.57 31.05 -25.60
N THR A 1041 -43.56 29.73 -25.84
CA THR A 1041 -43.41 28.72 -24.78
C THR A 1041 -41.95 28.52 -24.37
N GLU A 1042 -41.74 28.01 -23.17
CA GLU A 1042 -40.40 27.59 -22.73
C GLU A 1042 -39.90 26.40 -23.55
N GLN A 1043 -38.57 26.31 -23.67
CA GLN A 1043 -37.94 25.17 -24.33
C GLN A 1043 -38.05 23.94 -23.42
N GLY A 1044 -38.50 22.81 -23.99
CA GLY A 1044 -38.75 21.59 -23.23
C GLY A 1044 -37.48 20.89 -22.76
N ASP A 1045 -36.51 20.73 -23.67
CA ASP A 1045 -35.26 20.00 -23.45
C ASP A 1045 -34.11 20.53 -24.31
N ASP A 1046 -32.89 20.05 -24.09
CA ASP A 1046 -31.77 20.27 -25.01
C ASP A 1046 -32.08 19.67 -26.40
N MET A 1047 -31.63 20.35 -27.45
CA MET A 1047 -31.94 19.97 -28.82
C MET A 1047 -30.68 19.87 -29.66
N MET A 1048 -30.42 18.68 -30.20
CA MET A 1048 -29.28 18.42 -31.08
C MET A 1048 -29.73 17.72 -32.35
N VAL A 1049 -29.31 18.24 -33.50
CA VAL A 1049 -29.56 17.65 -34.82
C VAL A 1049 -28.29 17.75 -35.65
N VAL A 1050 -27.83 16.60 -36.13
CA VAL A 1050 -26.60 16.47 -36.92
C VAL A 1050 -26.96 15.85 -38.24
N GLY A 1051 -26.75 16.58 -39.33
CA GLY A 1051 -26.91 16.09 -40.70
C GLY A 1051 -25.54 16.08 -41.38
N PHE A 1052 -25.16 14.96 -42.00
CA PHE A 1052 -23.84 14.85 -42.61
C PHE A 1052 -23.79 13.84 -43.76
N LYS A 1053 -22.77 14.00 -44.60
CA LYS A 1053 -22.43 13.08 -45.69
C LYS A 1053 -21.01 12.57 -45.50
N TYR A 1054 -20.81 11.25 -45.64
CA TYR A 1054 -19.50 10.62 -45.56
C TYR A 1054 -18.88 10.45 -46.95
N GLU A 1055 -17.62 10.90 -47.12
CA GLU A 1055 -16.89 10.83 -48.39
C GLU A 1055 -15.57 10.03 -48.21
N THR A 1056 -15.24 9.16 -49.17
CA THR A 1056 -14.09 8.24 -49.06
C THR A 1056 -12.73 8.89 -49.36
N ASN A 1057 -12.72 10.03 -50.07
CA ASN A 1057 -11.49 10.71 -50.50
C ASN A 1057 -11.11 11.84 -49.55
N TYR A 1058 -10.53 11.49 -48.40
CA TYR A 1058 -10.13 12.48 -47.38
C TYR A 1058 -8.67 12.95 -47.46
N ALA A 1059 -7.97 12.66 -48.57
CA ALA A 1059 -6.52 12.90 -48.67
C ALA A 1059 -6.09 14.19 -49.41
N GLU A 1060 -6.99 15.02 -49.95
CA GLU A 1060 -6.57 16.15 -50.82
C GLU A 1060 -7.08 17.56 -50.48
N SER A 1061 -7.91 17.79 -49.46
CA SER A 1061 -8.49 19.13 -49.22
C SER A 1061 -7.82 20.00 -48.12
N THR A 1062 -6.74 19.54 -47.48
CA THR A 1062 -6.09 20.28 -46.37
C THR A 1062 -5.10 21.37 -46.80
N ARG A 1063 -5.27 21.99 -47.98
CA ARG A 1063 -4.43 23.12 -48.44
C ARG A 1063 -5.06 24.51 -48.43
N ASP A 1064 -6.38 24.68 -48.27
CA ASP A 1064 -7.03 26.00 -48.48
C ASP A 1064 -7.78 26.63 -47.29
N HIS A 1065 -7.62 26.16 -46.05
CA HIS A 1065 -8.28 26.80 -44.89
C HIS A 1065 -7.30 27.47 -43.91
N LYS A 1066 -6.55 28.46 -44.41
CA LYS A 1066 -5.79 29.41 -43.58
C LYS A 1066 -6.38 30.83 -43.53
N ILE A 1067 -7.59 31.06 -44.07
CA ILE A 1067 -8.21 32.40 -44.19
C ILE A 1067 -9.65 32.43 -43.64
N ILE A 1068 -9.94 31.79 -42.50
CA ILE A 1068 -11.19 32.04 -41.75
C ILE A 1068 -10.93 31.85 -40.24
N ARG A 1069 -9.99 32.62 -39.68
CA ARG A 1069 -9.80 32.72 -38.22
C ARG A 1069 -9.65 34.16 -37.70
N GLU A 1070 -9.89 35.16 -38.56
CA GLU A 1070 -9.80 36.58 -38.18
C GLU A 1070 -11.14 37.31 -38.12
N THR A 1071 -12.28 36.67 -38.46
CA THR A 1071 -13.58 37.37 -38.51
C THR A 1071 -14.50 37.11 -37.31
N GLU A 1072 -14.34 36.03 -36.56
CA GLU A 1072 -15.26 35.70 -35.45
C GLU A 1072 -14.81 36.18 -34.06
N ARG A 1073 -13.66 36.87 -33.96
CA ARG A 1073 -13.21 37.48 -32.69
C ARG A 1073 -13.73 38.91 -32.47
N ILE A 1074 -14.58 39.42 -33.36
CA ILE A 1074 -15.10 40.81 -33.31
C ILE A 1074 -16.58 40.90 -32.90
N GLU A 1075 -17.34 39.80 -32.81
CA GLU A 1075 -18.77 39.84 -32.40
C GLU A 1075 -19.05 39.35 -30.96
N ARG A 1076 -18.03 39.22 -30.11
CA ARG A 1076 -18.20 39.11 -28.65
C ARG A 1076 -17.56 40.32 -27.96
N ASN A 1077 -18.19 41.48 -28.16
CA ASN A 1077 -18.14 42.66 -27.28
C ASN A 1077 -19.55 43.21 -27.13
#